data_AF-A0A9P3IGG2-F1
#
_entry.id   AF-A0A9P3IGG2-F1
#
_cell.length_a   1.000
_cell.length_b   1.000
_cell.length_c   1.000
_cell.angle_alpha   90.00
_cell.angle_beta   90.00
_cell.angle_gamma   90.00
#
_symmetry.space_group_name_H-M   'P 1'
#
loop_
_entity.id
_entity.type
_entity.pdbx_description
1 polymer ?
#
loop_
_entity_poly.entity_id
_entity_poly.type
_entity_poly.pdbx_seq_one_letter_code
_entity_poly.pdbx_strand_id
1 'polypeptide(L)'
;MASRGGRAWGRGGRRQDAEAAGGSGRFGGVRNLRGRAEAQRGARGGGRRAQGRALTAEEEALQAVLEEAGRRKQAGQRRLSSTAVTIVEGDNSGANHNTSSSSQPFASVSSSIITTTATPTIPKGPATDHFEASLRYYHTALASSALSPRARLSVLFDIGEAYLGLGEAQLADGQRAAGGPMSQPALTWQLVKRVEREAATSAADSCRLAFEAFDEICRVGPTLPHAESAACAQSAADVSSGGGGRGGRGRGGVEGEDGADVAEMVQGAAVNAANALVAWAEAVGEVEGGREEQGEKGVGMGAAGGMGHGGSESMALDEQQAQQQQQLQQQPRAAQLLQEALARYEAAAAATPSDTDLLSNLGDCAVKMAELTCPERPASPHPWDQASPHYERAMQAYGTACSLCDARVGDDLPGLLHNWGVGLLSAAQRCPEPDQEIRLLTEAAEKLQKAADFHPTDMTSRLALGEVLSVQGERSASSANHLQEALHLLSLSLSRGFSAALRIDSCHAEALLGAADVHLSAAQLLMGHRVCREGKGGPGGGGGMASSSSSSIGVGVGNGGGMCSGGGVASLPREASGHLQHAMSAYRDAMHAIKASDAMPYADQCSALYNMACAAALVGLLAESAEVLTRLAAIGWLSVAEVQNDEDFRILRQSPLYAALLTQLHV
;
A
#
# COMPACT_ATOMS: atom_id res chain seq x y z
N MET A 1 -29.78 25.50 -42.63
CA MET A 1 -29.85 24.26 -43.43
C MET A 1 -29.23 23.14 -42.59
N ALA A 2 -29.94 22.49 -41.65
CA ALA A 2 -31.05 21.53 -41.79
C ALA A 2 -30.67 20.21 -42.51
N SER A 3 -30.28 19.20 -41.74
CA SER A 3 -30.77 17.79 -41.74
C SER A 3 -29.85 16.96 -40.82
N ARG A 4 -30.28 16.40 -39.69
CA ARG A 4 -31.17 15.24 -39.44
C ARG A 4 -30.73 13.95 -40.12
N GLY A 5 -30.34 12.97 -39.29
CA GLY A 5 -30.19 11.57 -39.64
C GLY A 5 -29.95 10.71 -38.41
N GLY A 6 -31.00 10.45 -37.63
CA GLY A 6 -30.96 9.46 -36.55
C GLY A 6 -31.19 8.04 -37.07
N ARG A 7 -30.70 7.05 -36.33
CA ARG A 7 -31.28 5.69 -36.29
C ARG A 7 -30.97 5.04 -34.94
N ALA A 8 -32.01 4.49 -34.34
CA ALA A 8 -32.06 3.79 -33.06
C ALA A 8 -32.29 2.29 -33.30
N TRP A 9 -31.59 1.43 -32.58
CA TRP A 9 -31.86 0.01 -32.25
C TRP A 9 -30.97 -0.28 -31.02
N GLY A 10 -31.33 -0.97 -29.94
CA GLY A 10 -32.51 -1.69 -29.49
C GLY A 10 -32.14 -2.34 -28.14
N ARG A 11 -33.08 -2.41 -27.19
CA ARG A 11 -32.91 -3.03 -25.86
C ARG A 11 -32.72 -4.55 -25.97
N GLY A 12 -31.89 -5.12 -25.09
CA GLY A 12 -32.03 -6.53 -24.68
C GLY A 12 -30.75 -7.17 -24.16
N GLY A 13 -30.68 -7.45 -22.85
CA GLY A 13 -29.69 -8.36 -22.28
C GLY A 13 -29.17 -7.94 -20.91
N ARG A 14 -29.88 -8.30 -19.84
CA ARG A 14 -29.32 -8.29 -18.48
C ARG A 14 -28.28 -9.40 -18.38
N ARG A 15 -27.06 -9.04 -18.00
CA ARG A 15 -26.16 -9.88 -17.18
C ARG A 15 -25.57 -8.95 -16.12
N GLN A 16 -26.15 -9.02 -14.94
CA GLN A 16 -25.47 -8.68 -13.69
C GLN A 16 -24.46 -9.82 -13.40
N ASP A 17 -23.49 -9.52 -12.54
CA ASP A 17 -22.42 -10.39 -12.03
C ASP A 17 -21.05 -10.16 -12.70
N ALA A 18 -20.44 -9.01 -12.35
CA ALA A 18 -18.99 -8.81 -12.26
C ALA A 18 -18.73 -7.50 -11.48
N GLU A 19 -18.96 -7.52 -10.18
CA GLU A 19 -18.56 -6.44 -9.26
C GLU A 19 -17.71 -7.04 -8.13
N ALA A 20 -16.75 -6.24 -7.66
CA ALA A 20 -15.76 -6.48 -6.59
C ALA A 20 -14.37 -7.00 -7.02
N ALA A 21 -13.57 -6.13 -7.63
CA ALA A 21 -12.11 -6.13 -7.50
C ALA A 21 -11.61 -4.69 -7.59
N GLY A 22 -11.38 -4.05 -6.45
CA GLY A 22 -11.01 -2.63 -6.37
C GLY A 22 -10.90 -2.22 -4.91
N GLY A 23 -9.87 -2.72 -4.23
CA GLY A 23 -9.48 -2.23 -2.92
C GLY A 23 -8.11 -1.58 -3.04
N SER A 24 -8.05 -0.27 -2.81
CA SER A 24 -6.80 0.42 -2.56
C SER A 24 -6.21 -0.06 -1.23
N GLY A 25 -4.89 -0.15 -1.16
CA GLY A 25 -4.15 -0.45 0.07
C GLY A 25 -3.08 -1.49 -0.14
N ARG A 26 -1.85 -1.10 0.24
CA ARG A 26 -0.53 -1.77 0.43
C ARG A 26 -0.36 -3.31 0.31
N PHE A 27 -1.42 -4.12 0.26
CA PHE A 27 -1.44 -5.59 0.23
C PHE A 27 -2.10 -6.22 -1.04
N GLY A 28 -2.28 -5.46 -2.13
CA GLY A 28 -3.03 -5.90 -3.33
C GLY A 28 -2.56 -7.20 -4.00
N GLY A 29 -1.27 -7.54 -3.95
CA GLY A 29 -0.67 -8.66 -4.70
C GLY A 29 -1.17 -10.07 -4.34
N VAL A 30 -1.69 -10.27 -3.12
CA VAL A 30 -2.14 -11.60 -2.65
C VAL A 30 -3.52 -11.99 -3.22
N ARG A 31 -4.33 -11.01 -3.67
CA ARG A 31 -5.73 -11.27 -4.05
C ARG A 31 -5.91 -11.90 -5.44
N ASN A 32 -5.01 -11.67 -6.40
CA ASN A 32 -5.19 -12.09 -7.80
C ASN A 32 -4.97 -13.59 -8.05
N LEU A 33 -4.02 -14.23 -7.34
CA LEU A 33 -3.74 -15.69 -7.49
C LEU A 33 -4.94 -16.59 -7.12
N ARG A 34 -5.86 -16.06 -6.31
CA ARG A 34 -7.01 -16.79 -5.75
C ARG A 34 -8.10 -17.11 -6.78
N GLY A 35 -8.36 -16.18 -7.72
CA GLY A 35 -9.46 -16.32 -8.69
C GLY A 35 -9.29 -17.52 -9.63
N ARG A 36 -8.04 -17.84 -10.01
CA ARG A 36 -7.72 -18.95 -10.90
C ARG A 36 -7.82 -20.32 -10.20
N ALA A 37 -7.31 -20.44 -8.97
CA ALA A 37 -7.35 -21.70 -8.22
C ALA A 37 -8.79 -22.10 -7.83
N GLU A 38 -9.63 -21.15 -7.42
CA GLU A 38 -11.03 -21.43 -7.06
C GLU A 38 -11.91 -21.72 -8.30
N ALA A 39 -11.71 -21.01 -9.41
CA ALA A 39 -12.41 -21.29 -10.67
C ALA A 39 -12.07 -22.67 -11.26
N GLN A 40 -10.81 -23.10 -11.15
CA GLN A 40 -10.39 -24.44 -11.59
C GLN A 40 -10.90 -25.55 -10.66
N ARG A 41 -10.97 -25.33 -9.35
CA ARG A 41 -11.57 -26.30 -8.40
C ARG A 41 -13.09 -26.41 -8.59
N GLY A 42 -13.79 -25.31 -8.82
CA GLY A 42 -15.24 -25.27 -9.04
C GLY A 42 -15.68 -26.00 -10.32
N ALA A 43 -14.90 -25.89 -11.40
CA ALA A 43 -15.19 -26.58 -12.67
C ALA A 43 -14.97 -28.10 -12.62
N ARG A 44 -14.13 -28.60 -11.71
CA ARG A 44 -13.78 -30.03 -11.59
C ARG A 44 -14.73 -30.83 -10.68
N GLY A 45 -15.57 -30.17 -9.87
CA GLY A 45 -16.49 -30.83 -8.92
C GLY A 45 -17.79 -31.40 -9.52
N GLY A 46 -18.08 -31.14 -10.79
CA GLY A 46 -19.32 -31.57 -11.44
C GLY A 46 -19.19 -32.90 -12.19
N GLY A 47 -19.47 -34.04 -11.53
CA GLY A 47 -20.01 -35.19 -12.25
C GLY A 47 -19.29 -36.54 -12.20
N ARG A 48 -18.42 -36.83 -11.21
CA ARG A 48 -18.00 -38.21 -10.94
C ARG A 48 -18.44 -38.67 -9.55
N ARG A 49 -19.56 -39.41 -9.48
CA ARG A 49 -19.87 -40.27 -8.33
C ARG A 49 -18.87 -41.42 -8.33
N ALA A 50 -17.65 -41.17 -7.85
CA ALA A 50 -16.76 -42.25 -7.45
C ALA A 50 -17.46 -43.06 -6.35
N GLN A 51 -17.37 -44.39 -6.42
CA GLN A 51 -17.80 -45.27 -5.33
C GLN A 51 -16.86 -45.04 -4.14
N GLY A 52 -17.12 -43.98 -3.37
CA GLY A 52 -16.34 -43.62 -2.21
C GLY A 52 -16.53 -44.67 -1.12
N ARG A 53 -15.42 -45.22 -0.62
CA ARG A 53 -15.40 -45.96 0.65
C ARG A 53 -16.01 -45.04 1.73
N ALA A 54 -16.89 -45.60 2.57
CA ALA A 54 -17.42 -44.87 3.71
C ALA A 54 -16.26 -44.35 4.57
N LEU A 55 -16.26 -43.05 4.83
CA LEU A 55 -15.32 -42.42 5.75
C LEU A 55 -15.53 -43.03 7.14
N THR A 56 -14.45 -43.15 7.90
CA THR A 56 -14.54 -43.46 9.33
C THR A 56 -15.18 -42.28 10.06
N ALA A 57 -15.81 -42.54 11.22
CA ALA A 57 -16.39 -41.47 12.03
C ALA A 57 -15.35 -40.39 12.43
N GLU A 58 -14.08 -40.77 12.53
CA GLU A 58 -12.97 -39.85 12.76
C GLU A 58 -12.67 -38.96 11.54
N GLU A 59 -12.64 -39.53 10.34
CA GLU A 59 -12.50 -38.77 9.08
C GLU A 59 -13.70 -37.84 8.84
N GLU A 60 -14.92 -38.27 9.14
CA GLU A 60 -16.13 -37.43 9.06
C GLU A 60 -16.07 -36.25 10.04
N ALA A 61 -15.64 -36.50 11.29
CA ALA A 61 -15.47 -35.45 12.28
C ALA A 61 -14.39 -34.44 11.86
N LEU A 62 -13.28 -34.92 11.29
CA LEU A 62 -12.19 -34.10 10.79
C LEU A 62 -12.61 -33.25 9.59
N GLN A 63 -13.34 -33.83 8.64
CA GLN A 63 -13.90 -33.12 7.49
C GLN A 63 -14.85 -31.98 7.96
N ALA A 64 -15.72 -32.25 8.93
CA ALA A 64 -16.60 -31.23 9.49
C ALA A 64 -15.84 -30.08 10.17
N VAL A 65 -14.73 -30.39 10.86
CA VAL A 65 -13.82 -29.38 11.45
C VAL A 65 -13.19 -28.50 10.37
N LEU A 66 -12.71 -29.09 9.27
CA LEU A 66 -12.09 -28.35 8.17
C LEU A 66 -13.11 -27.46 7.41
N GLU A 67 -14.33 -27.95 7.21
CA GLU A 67 -15.41 -27.17 6.59
C GLU A 67 -15.84 -25.96 7.45
N GLU A 68 -15.90 -26.14 8.78
CA GLU A 68 -16.14 -25.02 9.70
C GLU A 68 -14.98 -24.01 9.68
N ALA A 69 -13.74 -24.47 9.67
CA ALA A 69 -12.56 -23.60 9.56
C ALA A 69 -12.62 -22.77 8.26
N GLY A 70 -12.85 -23.42 7.11
CA GLY A 70 -12.98 -22.75 5.82
C GLY A 70 -14.11 -21.70 5.80
N ARG A 71 -15.27 -22.00 6.38
CA ARG A 71 -16.38 -21.04 6.50
C ARG A 71 -16.00 -19.82 7.33
N ARG A 72 -15.24 -19.99 8.41
CA ARG A 72 -14.76 -18.88 9.26
C ARG A 72 -13.68 -18.05 8.57
N LYS A 73 -12.73 -18.69 7.88
CA LYS A 73 -11.74 -18.00 7.03
C LYS A 73 -12.45 -17.10 6.01
N GLN A 74 -13.41 -17.65 5.28
CA GLN A 74 -14.20 -16.87 4.31
C GLN A 74 -15.02 -15.76 4.97
N ALA A 75 -15.56 -15.97 6.18
CA ALA A 75 -16.26 -14.93 6.92
C ALA A 75 -15.32 -13.80 7.35
N GLY A 76 -14.11 -14.12 7.82
CA GLY A 76 -13.06 -13.14 8.13
C GLY A 76 -12.69 -12.32 6.89
N GLN A 77 -12.44 -12.97 5.76
CA GLN A 77 -12.15 -12.32 4.49
C GLN A 77 -13.29 -11.41 4.00
N ARG A 78 -14.53 -11.90 4.00
CA ARG A 78 -15.70 -11.08 3.64
C ARG A 78 -15.83 -9.87 4.53
N ARG A 79 -15.51 -9.97 5.82
CA ARG A 79 -15.50 -8.83 6.73
C ARG A 79 -14.36 -7.86 6.46
N LEU A 80 -13.17 -8.33 6.12
CA LEU A 80 -12.08 -7.45 5.68
C LEU A 80 -12.47 -6.67 4.42
N SER A 81 -13.01 -7.37 3.42
CA SER A 81 -13.50 -6.75 2.18
C SER A 81 -14.70 -5.84 2.42
N SER A 82 -15.66 -6.22 3.27
CA SER A 82 -16.81 -5.37 3.58
C SER A 82 -16.39 -4.16 4.39
N THR A 83 -15.41 -4.26 5.30
CA THR A 83 -14.87 -3.07 5.96
C THR A 83 -14.28 -2.13 4.93
N ALA A 84 -13.56 -2.63 3.92
CA ALA A 84 -13.09 -1.80 2.80
C ALA A 84 -14.25 -1.17 1.97
N VAL A 85 -15.39 -1.85 1.82
CA VAL A 85 -16.54 -1.39 1.01
C VAL A 85 -17.54 -0.53 1.79
N THR A 86 -17.85 -0.84 3.05
CA THR A 86 -18.79 -0.09 3.89
C THR A 86 -18.19 1.25 4.33
N ILE A 87 -16.86 1.38 4.30
CA ILE A 87 -16.17 2.67 4.40
C ILE A 87 -16.45 3.55 3.17
N VAL A 88 -16.77 2.97 2.01
CA VAL A 88 -17.03 3.68 0.75
C VAL A 88 -18.53 3.94 0.51
N GLU A 89 -19.41 3.03 0.93
CA GLU A 89 -20.87 3.18 0.75
C GLU A 89 -21.56 3.58 2.07
N GLY A 90 -21.46 4.86 2.43
CA GLY A 90 -22.30 5.46 3.46
C GLY A 90 -23.75 5.57 3.00
N ASP A 91 -24.65 4.85 3.68
CA ASP A 91 -26.10 4.84 3.45
C ASP A 91 -26.71 6.25 3.50
N ASN A 92 -26.94 6.83 2.33
CA ASN A 92 -27.52 8.16 2.16
C ASN A 92 -29.05 8.07 2.08
N SER A 93 -29.70 7.64 3.17
CA SER A 93 -31.16 7.65 3.31
C SER A 93 -31.64 8.61 4.41
N GLY A 94 -31.43 9.90 4.16
CA GLY A 94 -32.38 11.00 4.39
C GLY A 94 -33.06 11.20 5.74
N ALA A 95 -32.81 12.37 6.34
CA ALA A 95 -33.89 13.25 6.84
C ALA A 95 -33.43 14.72 6.77
N ASN A 96 -33.94 15.43 5.77
CA ASN A 96 -33.66 16.83 5.51
C ASN A 96 -34.50 17.70 6.48
N HIS A 97 -33.90 18.15 7.59
CA HIS A 97 -34.45 19.24 8.40
C HIS A 97 -33.54 20.47 8.31
N ASN A 98 -34.04 21.43 7.53
CA ASN A 98 -33.47 22.73 7.30
C ASN A 98 -33.80 23.62 8.52
N THR A 99 -32.85 23.79 9.44
CA THR A 99 -32.90 24.86 10.45
C THR A 99 -31.57 25.60 10.47
N SER A 100 -31.66 26.89 10.17
CA SER A 100 -30.62 27.92 10.29
C SER A 100 -29.73 27.76 11.53
N SER A 101 -28.45 27.48 11.35
CA SER A 101 -27.45 27.46 12.42
C SER A 101 -26.76 28.82 12.54
N SER A 102 -27.01 29.50 13.65
CA SER A 102 -26.16 30.56 14.18
C SER A 102 -24.81 29.96 14.61
N SER A 103 -23.71 30.58 14.20
CA SER A 103 -22.37 30.32 14.71
C SER A 103 -22.31 30.54 16.23
N GLN A 104 -22.31 29.45 17.01
CA GLN A 104 -21.96 29.47 18.43
C GLN A 104 -20.46 29.17 18.58
N PRO A 105 -19.70 29.95 19.37
CA PRO A 105 -18.30 29.63 19.67
C PRO A 105 -18.23 28.42 20.62
N PHE A 106 -17.36 27.46 20.30
CA PHE A 106 -17.08 26.30 21.13
C PHE A 106 -16.59 26.75 22.51
N ALA A 107 -17.30 26.34 23.56
CA ALA A 107 -16.92 26.60 24.94
C ALA A 107 -15.61 25.86 25.29
N SER A 108 -14.78 26.50 26.11
CA SER A 108 -13.50 25.97 26.58
C SER A 108 -13.67 24.60 27.23
N VAL A 109 -13.14 23.56 26.59
CA VAL A 109 -13.01 22.23 27.21
C VAL A 109 -11.87 22.33 28.22
N SER A 110 -12.18 22.25 29.51
CA SER A 110 -11.16 22.10 30.55
C SER A 110 -10.47 20.74 30.37
N SER A 111 -9.21 20.79 29.96
CA SER A 111 -8.30 19.67 29.74
C SER A 111 -7.98 18.96 31.06
N SER A 112 -8.85 18.03 31.46
CA SER A 112 -8.47 16.99 32.41
C SER A 112 -7.73 15.92 31.63
N ILE A 113 -6.39 16.03 31.54
CA ILE A 113 -5.54 15.01 30.94
C ILE A 113 -5.76 13.71 31.72
N ILE A 114 -6.34 12.70 31.06
CA ILE A 114 -6.58 11.39 31.65
C ILE A 114 -5.23 10.68 31.76
N THR A 115 -4.57 10.79 32.91
CA THR A 115 -3.33 10.07 33.23
C THR A 115 -3.64 8.65 33.70
N THR A 116 -4.41 7.87 32.93
CA THR A 116 -4.58 6.45 33.24
C THR A 116 -3.38 5.68 32.72
N THR A 117 -2.60 5.09 33.63
CA THR A 117 -1.44 4.22 33.35
C THR A 117 -1.84 2.84 32.79
N ALA A 118 -3.11 2.62 32.47
CA ALA A 118 -3.56 1.39 31.84
C ALA A 118 -3.06 1.38 30.39
N THR A 119 -2.32 0.35 30.00
CA THR A 119 -1.94 0.11 28.61
C THR A 119 -3.23 0.02 27.78
N PRO A 120 -3.40 0.86 26.75
CA PRO A 120 -4.56 0.76 25.88
C PRO A 120 -4.51 -0.60 25.19
N THR A 121 -5.49 -1.45 25.46
CA THR A 121 -5.63 -2.70 24.71
C THR A 121 -6.31 -2.39 23.38
N ILE A 122 -5.69 -2.74 22.26
CA ILE A 122 -6.32 -2.62 20.93
C ILE A 122 -7.59 -3.47 20.93
N PRO A 123 -8.78 -2.88 20.77
CA PRO A 123 -10.01 -3.66 20.69
C PRO A 123 -9.96 -4.54 19.44
N LYS A 124 -10.13 -5.85 19.62
CA LYS A 124 -10.17 -6.80 18.50
C LYS A 124 -11.43 -6.59 17.67
N GLY A 125 -11.27 -6.50 16.36
CA GLY A 125 -12.37 -6.48 15.42
C GLY A 125 -12.91 -7.88 15.12
N PRO A 126 -14.11 -7.96 14.53
CA PRO A 126 -14.76 -9.23 14.23
C PRO A 126 -13.99 -10.08 13.21
N ALA A 127 -13.18 -9.47 12.33
CA ALA A 127 -12.35 -10.21 11.38
C ALA A 127 -11.24 -11.00 12.09
N THR A 128 -10.53 -10.35 13.01
CA THR A 128 -9.48 -10.95 13.86
C THR A 128 -10.02 -12.16 14.62
N ASP A 129 -11.20 -12.02 15.24
CA ASP A 129 -11.86 -13.13 15.95
C ASP A 129 -12.17 -14.33 15.04
N HIS A 130 -12.60 -14.08 13.80
CA HIS A 130 -12.87 -15.15 12.83
C HIS A 130 -11.61 -15.89 12.39
N PHE A 131 -10.51 -15.18 12.13
CA PHE A 131 -9.23 -15.82 11.77
C PHE A 131 -8.64 -16.60 12.94
N GLU A 132 -8.61 -16.04 14.15
CA GLU A 132 -8.14 -16.75 15.34
C GLU A 132 -8.95 -18.03 15.59
N ALA A 133 -10.28 -17.96 15.41
CA ALA A 133 -11.12 -19.14 15.51
C ALA A 133 -10.81 -20.18 14.43
N SER A 134 -10.61 -19.76 13.17
CA SER A 134 -10.24 -20.65 12.07
C SER A 134 -8.92 -21.37 12.35
N LEU A 135 -7.91 -20.64 12.83
CA LEU A 135 -6.59 -21.19 13.19
C LEU A 135 -6.68 -22.24 14.29
N ARG A 136 -7.53 -22.05 15.31
CA ARG A 136 -7.76 -23.08 16.35
C ARG A 136 -8.27 -24.39 15.76
N TYR A 137 -9.20 -24.34 14.80
CA TYR A 137 -9.70 -25.53 14.12
C TYR A 137 -8.62 -26.21 13.27
N TYR A 138 -7.88 -25.44 12.48
CA TYR A 138 -6.81 -26.00 11.64
C TYR A 138 -5.67 -26.62 12.46
N HIS A 139 -5.23 -25.99 13.56
CA HIS A 139 -4.23 -26.58 14.45
C HIS A 139 -4.72 -27.86 15.12
N THR A 140 -6.01 -27.90 15.51
CA THR A 140 -6.63 -29.14 16.03
C THR A 140 -6.63 -30.25 14.98
N ALA A 141 -6.96 -29.92 13.73
CA ALA A 141 -6.91 -30.88 12.62
C ALA A 141 -5.47 -31.37 12.37
N LEU A 142 -4.48 -30.47 12.33
CA LEU A 142 -3.08 -30.79 12.08
C LEU A 142 -2.47 -31.72 13.15
N ALA A 143 -2.93 -31.60 14.39
CA ALA A 143 -2.53 -32.48 15.50
C ALA A 143 -3.08 -33.92 15.37
N SER A 144 -4.09 -34.15 14.52
CA SER A 144 -4.65 -35.47 14.30
C SER A 144 -3.67 -36.38 13.54
N SER A 145 -3.48 -37.61 14.04
CA SER A 145 -2.75 -38.67 13.32
C SER A 145 -3.53 -39.22 12.13
N ALA A 146 -4.83 -38.92 12.01
CA ALA A 146 -5.69 -39.43 10.94
C ALA A 146 -5.50 -38.71 9.59
N LEU A 147 -4.84 -37.54 9.56
CA LEU A 147 -4.59 -36.84 8.30
C LEU A 147 -3.55 -37.58 7.45
N SER A 148 -3.91 -37.85 6.20
CA SER A 148 -2.93 -38.25 5.19
C SER A 148 -1.87 -37.15 4.99
N PRO A 149 -0.65 -37.49 4.54
CA PRO A 149 0.38 -36.49 4.28
C PRO A 149 -0.09 -35.38 3.32
N ARG A 150 -0.85 -35.73 2.29
CA ARG A 150 -1.47 -34.76 1.36
C ARG A 150 -2.45 -33.83 2.06
N ALA A 151 -3.34 -34.37 2.91
CA ALA A 151 -4.29 -33.57 3.66
C ALA A 151 -3.58 -32.64 4.66
N ARG A 152 -2.48 -33.09 5.28
CA ARG A 152 -1.64 -32.24 6.14
C ARG A 152 -1.07 -31.04 5.38
N LEU A 153 -0.56 -31.22 4.16
CA LEU A 153 -0.08 -30.10 3.34
C LEU A 153 -1.19 -29.12 2.99
N SER A 154 -2.40 -29.60 2.66
CA SER A 154 -3.55 -28.74 2.42
C SER A 154 -3.95 -27.93 3.66
N VAL A 155 -3.93 -28.56 4.85
CA VAL A 155 -4.21 -27.87 6.12
C VAL A 155 -3.14 -26.83 6.43
N LEU A 156 -1.86 -27.13 6.21
CA LEU A 156 -0.77 -26.16 6.36
C LEU A 156 -0.94 -24.97 5.42
N PHE A 157 -1.37 -25.21 4.18
CA PHE A 157 -1.62 -24.14 3.22
C PHE A 157 -2.72 -23.19 3.71
N ASP A 158 -3.83 -23.76 4.20
CA ASP A 158 -4.93 -22.99 4.79
C ASP A 158 -4.53 -22.25 6.07
N ILE A 159 -3.65 -22.83 6.90
CA ILE A 159 -3.06 -22.16 8.07
C ILE A 159 -2.27 -20.94 7.64
N GLY A 160 -1.41 -21.08 6.62
CA GLY A 160 -0.62 -19.98 6.07
C GLY A 160 -1.51 -18.82 5.59
N GLU A 161 -2.55 -19.11 4.81
CA GLU A 161 -3.51 -18.10 4.35
C GLU A 161 -4.29 -17.45 5.50
N ALA A 162 -4.69 -18.23 6.52
CA ALA A 162 -5.40 -17.70 7.67
C ALA A 162 -4.53 -16.76 8.52
N TYR A 163 -3.24 -17.05 8.65
CA TYR A 163 -2.29 -16.15 9.32
C TYR A 163 -2.04 -14.86 8.53
N LEU A 164 -1.94 -14.91 7.20
CA LEU A 164 -1.86 -13.68 6.38
C LEU A 164 -3.10 -12.80 6.57
N GLY A 165 -4.30 -13.39 6.51
CA GLY A 165 -5.54 -12.67 6.76
C GLY A 165 -5.65 -12.11 8.19
N LEU A 166 -5.10 -12.81 9.19
CA LEU A 166 -5.02 -12.32 10.57
C LEU A 166 -4.11 -11.08 10.68
N GLY A 167 -2.95 -11.09 10.01
CA GLY A 167 -2.03 -9.95 9.99
C GLY A 167 -2.69 -8.69 9.39
N GLU A 168 -3.36 -8.83 8.25
CA GLU A 168 -4.14 -7.74 7.64
C GLU A 168 -5.24 -7.22 8.59
N ALA A 169 -5.96 -8.12 9.27
CA ALA A 169 -7.01 -7.76 10.21
C ALA A 169 -6.48 -6.97 11.42
N GLN A 170 -5.32 -7.36 11.94
CA GLN A 170 -4.66 -6.71 13.08
C GLN A 170 -4.18 -5.29 12.73
N LEU A 171 -3.61 -5.08 11.54
CA LEU A 171 -3.26 -3.73 11.07
C LEU A 171 -4.51 -2.85 10.96
N ALA A 172 -5.58 -3.38 10.38
CA ALA A 172 -6.84 -2.66 10.26
C ALA A 172 -7.49 -2.35 11.62
N ASP A 173 -7.37 -3.25 12.60
CA ASP A 173 -7.80 -3.00 13.99
C ASP A 173 -6.97 -1.88 14.64
N GLY A 174 -5.66 -1.88 14.43
CA GLY A 174 -4.76 -0.82 14.90
C GLY A 174 -5.12 0.55 14.36
N GLN A 175 -5.35 0.66 13.05
CA GLN A 175 -5.79 1.90 12.40
C GLN A 175 -7.14 2.40 12.94
N ARG A 176 -8.13 1.50 13.10
CA ARG A 176 -9.41 1.86 13.72
C ARG A 176 -9.28 2.31 15.16
N ALA A 177 -8.43 1.64 15.93
CA ALA A 177 -8.20 1.97 17.33
C ALA A 177 -7.48 3.33 17.50
N ALA A 178 -6.55 3.65 16.61
CA ALA A 178 -5.92 4.95 16.52
C ALA A 178 -6.94 6.07 16.22
N GLY A 179 -7.95 5.78 15.39
CA GLY A 179 -8.96 6.74 14.97
C GLY A 179 -8.36 7.94 14.21
N GLY A 180 -9.15 8.99 14.03
CA GLY A 180 -8.69 10.27 13.47
C GLY A 180 -8.59 11.38 14.53
N PRO A 181 -7.75 12.42 14.34
CA PRO A 181 -7.68 13.60 15.22
C PRO A 181 -9.06 14.27 15.42
N MET A 182 -9.95 14.14 14.43
CA MET A 182 -11.30 14.69 14.46
C MET A 182 -12.27 13.89 15.32
N SER A 183 -12.03 12.57 15.47
CA SER A 183 -12.86 11.64 16.24
C SER A 183 -12.40 11.53 17.70
N GLN A 184 -11.08 11.63 17.93
CA GLN A 184 -10.46 11.41 19.23
C GLN A 184 -9.42 12.50 19.55
N PRO A 185 -9.83 13.77 19.76
CA PRO A 185 -8.91 14.90 19.99
C PRO A 185 -8.11 14.79 21.30
N ALA A 186 -8.47 13.83 22.18
CA ALA A 186 -7.77 13.57 23.42
C ALA A 186 -6.57 12.60 23.24
N LEU A 187 -6.49 11.88 22.12
CA LEU A 187 -5.33 11.05 21.84
C LEU A 187 -4.18 11.94 21.37
N THR A 188 -3.04 11.84 22.05
CA THR A 188 -1.81 12.45 21.57
C THR A 188 -1.24 11.63 20.41
N TRP A 189 -0.52 12.29 19.51
CA TRP A 189 0.18 11.62 18.40
C TRP A 189 1.06 10.45 18.85
N GLN A 190 1.71 10.56 20.02
CA GLN A 190 2.53 9.50 20.60
C GLN A 190 1.73 8.25 20.96
N LEU A 191 0.48 8.40 21.40
CA LEU A 191 -0.38 7.28 21.75
C LEU A 191 -0.88 6.55 20.51
N VAL A 192 -1.25 7.31 19.47
CA VAL A 192 -1.59 6.77 18.15
C VAL A 192 -0.44 5.94 17.60
N LYS A 193 0.78 6.48 17.59
CA LYS A 193 1.98 5.76 17.14
C LYS A 193 2.27 4.49 17.93
N ARG A 194 1.96 4.47 19.23
CA ARG A 194 2.09 3.26 20.05
C ARG A 194 1.09 2.19 19.62
N VAL A 195 -0.18 2.55 19.44
CA VAL A 195 -1.23 1.63 18.99
C VAL A 195 -0.90 1.06 17.60
N GLU A 196 -0.48 1.90 16.65
CA GLU A 196 -0.03 1.46 15.33
C GLU A 196 1.13 0.46 15.43
N ARG A 197 2.14 0.74 16.26
CA ARG A 197 3.30 -0.14 16.47
C ARG A 197 2.94 -1.49 17.08
N GLU A 198 2.03 -1.51 18.06
CA GLU A 198 1.55 -2.74 18.68
C GLU A 198 0.77 -3.61 17.68
N ALA A 199 -0.04 -2.99 16.83
CA ALA A 199 -0.74 -3.67 15.74
C ALA A 199 0.25 -4.23 14.70
N ALA A 200 1.23 -3.43 14.28
CA ALA A 200 2.27 -3.86 13.35
C ALA A 200 3.12 -5.02 13.90
N THR A 201 3.45 -5.00 15.19
CA THR A 201 4.16 -6.11 15.85
C THR A 201 3.33 -7.39 15.82
N SER A 202 2.04 -7.30 16.12
CA SER A 202 1.13 -8.46 16.09
C SER A 202 0.98 -9.01 14.67
N ALA A 203 0.89 -8.13 13.67
CA ALA A 203 0.81 -8.49 12.27
C ALA A 203 2.10 -9.16 11.77
N ALA A 204 3.27 -8.65 12.18
CA ALA A 204 4.57 -9.25 11.87
C ALA A 204 4.68 -10.69 12.40
N ASP A 205 4.21 -10.96 13.62
CA ASP A 205 4.16 -12.32 14.17
C ASP A 205 3.24 -13.24 13.36
N SER A 206 2.07 -12.74 12.93
CA SER A 206 1.16 -13.49 12.06
C SER A 206 1.81 -13.81 10.71
N CYS A 207 2.46 -12.84 10.06
CA CYS A 207 3.15 -13.06 8.78
C CYS A 207 4.33 -14.04 8.89
N ARG A 208 5.09 -14.00 10.00
CA ARG A 208 6.12 -15.00 10.29
C ARG A 208 5.55 -16.42 10.37
N LEU A 209 4.45 -16.60 11.10
CA LEU A 209 3.79 -17.90 11.23
C LEU A 209 3.21 -18.39 9.89
N ALA A 210 2.71 -17.48 9.05
CA ALA A 210 2.31 -17.81 7.69
C ALA A 210 3.49 -18.32 6.86
N PHE A 211 4.62 -17.62 6.90
CA PHE A 211 5.85 -18.03 6.23
C PHE A 211 6.32 -19.42 6.70
N GLU A 212 6.38 -19.66 8.01
CA GLU A 212 6.78 -20.96 8.57
C GLU A 212 5.87 -22.11 8.06
N ALA A 213 4.56 -21.86 7.94
CA ALA A 213 3.62 -22.86 7.41
C ALA A 213 3.86 -23.15 5.92
N PHE A 214 4.07 -22.13 5.09
CA PHE A 214 4.34 -22.31 3.66
C PHE A 214 5.72 -22.93 3.38
N ASP A 215 6.73 -22.53 4.15
CA ASP A 215 8.08 -23.08 4.04
C ASP A 215 8.13 -24.58 4.38
N GLU A 216 7.35 -24.99 5.38
CA GLU A 216 7.20 -26.41 5.72
C GLU A 216 6.59 -27.22 4.56
N ILE A 217 5.64 -26.66 3.80
CA ILE A 217 5.08 -27.29 2.60
C ILE A 217 6.17 -27.45 1.53
N CYS A 218 6.97 -26.40 1.29
CA CYS A 218 8.08 -26.45 0.34
C CYS A 218 9.14 -27.49 0.72
N ARG A 219 9.37 -27.68 2.02
CA ARG A 219 10.34 -28.65 2.55
C ARG A 219 9.84 -30.10 2.49
N VAL A 220 8.59 -30.34 2.89
CA VAL A 220 8.02 -31.70 3.01
C VAL A 220 7.44 -32.18 1.69
N GLY A 221 6.82 -31.31 0.90
CA GLY A 221 6.11 -31.66 -0.34
C GLY A 221 6.94 -32.51 -1.32
N PRO A 222 8.19 -32.11 -1.67
CA PRO A 222 9.05 -32.88 -2.56
C PRO A 222 9.46 -34.26 -2.02
N THR A 223 9.41 -34.46 -0.69
CA THR A 223 9.76 -35.73 -0.05
C THR A 223 8.61 -36.73 -0.01
N LEU A 224 7.38 -36.26 -0.26
CA LEU A 224 6.25 -37.16 -0.35
C LEU A 224 6.44 -38.08 -1.55
N PRO A 225 6.53 -39.40 -1.32
CA PRO A 225 6.79 -40.30 -2.41
C PRO A 225 5.63 -40.16 -3.42
N HIS A 226 5.95 -40.09 -4.72
CA HIS A 226 4.97 -40.22 -5.81
C HIS A 226 4.26 -41.61 -5.81
N ALA A 227 4.39 -42.37 -4.72
CA ALA A 227 4.21 -43.81 -4.61
C ALA A 227 2.76 -44.29 -4.62
N GLU A 228 1.76 -43.40 -4.64
CA GLU A 228 0.40 -43.84 -4.94
C GLU A 228 0.27 -44.31 -6.41
N SER A 229 1.16 -43.88 -7.31
CA SER A 229 1.28 -44.47 -8.65
C SER A 229 1.87 -45.90 -8.63
N ALA A 230 2.81 -46.19 -7.73
CA ALA A 230 3.50 -47.48 -7.70
C ALA A 230 2.69 -48.59 -7.02
N ALA A 231 1.95 -48.27 -5.95
CA ALA A 231 1.09 -49.25 -5.26
C ALA A 231 -0.13 -49.65 -6.11
N CYS A 232 -0.66 -48.73 -6.93
CA CYS A 232 -1.75 -49.03 -7.86
C CYS A 232 -1.28 -49.91 -9.03
N ALA A 233 -0.08 -49.67 -9.55
CA ALA A 233 0.55 -50.48 -10.60
C ALA A 233 0.85 -51.92 -10.15
N GLN A 234 1.20 -52.14 -8.87
CA GLN A 234 1.39 -53.49 -8.32
C GLN A 234 0.08 -54.26 -8.12
N SER A 235 -1.03 -53.58 -7.79
CA SER A 235 -2.35 -54.26 -7.74
C SER A 235 -2.91 -54.57 -9.13
N ALA A 236 -2.61 -53.75 -10.14
CA ALA A 236 -2.98 -54.01 -11.53
C ALA A 236 -2.17 -55.17 -12.15
N ALA A 237 -0.92 -55.35 -11.73
CA ALA A 237 -0.08 -56.47 -12.14
C ALA A 237 -0.60 -57.83 -11.59
N ASP A 238 -1.13 -57.86 -10.36
CA ASP A 238 -1.68 -59.09 -9.76
C ASP A 238 -3.04 -59.51 -10.33
N VAL A 239 -3.81 -58.60 -10.94
CA VAL A 239 -5.08 -58.92 -11.63
C VAL A 239 -4.85 -59.39 -13.08
N SER A 240 -3.65 -59.20 -13.65
CA SER A 240 -3.35 -59.55 -15.05
C SER A 240 -2.85 -61.01 -15.25
N SER A 241 -2.89 -61.88 -14.24
CA SER A 241 -2.46 -63.29 -14.37
C SER A 241 -3.58 -64.29 -14.69
N GLY A 242 -4.84 -63.84 -14.88
CA GLY A 242 -5.99 -64.71 -15.13
C GLY A 242 -6.79 -64.41 -16.40
N GLY A 243 -6.55 -65.15 -17.48
CA GLY A 243 -7.57 -65.43 -18.49
C GLY A 243 -7.48 -64.66 -19.81
N GLY A 244 -7.08 -65.37 -20.88
CA GLY A 244 -7.03 -64.84 -22.24
C GLY A 244 -8.42 -64.53 -22.83
N GLY A 245 -8.49 -63.44 -23.59
CA GLY A 245 -9.67 -63.08 -24.36
C GLY A 245 -9.41 -61.85 -25.24
N ARG A 246 -9.65 -62.00 -26.54
CA ARG A 246 -9.35 -61.05 -27.62
C ARG A 246 -10.02 -59.67 -27.47
N GLY A 247 -9.28 -58.64 -27.87
CA GLY A 247 -9.79 -57.57 -28.75
C GLY A 247 -10.43 -56.35 -28.08
N GLY A 248 -9.65 -55.28 -27.89
CA GLY A 248 -10.19 -53.96 -27.61
C GLY A 248 -9.08 -52.91 -27.48
N ARG A 249 -8.90 -52.07 -28.51
CA ARG A 249 -8.07 -50.85 -28.41
C ARG A 249 -8.81 -49.85 -27.52
N GLY A 250 -8.47 -49.82 -26.23
CA GLY A 250 -8.86 -48.76 -25.31
C GLY A 250 -7.63 -48.17 -24.65
N ARG A 251 -7.04 -47.13 -25.25
CA ARG A 251 -6.06 -46.27 -24.56
C ARG A 251 -6.84 -45.33 -23.65
N GLY A 252 -6.99 -45.69 -22.39
CA GLY A 252 -7.40 -44.79 -21.32
C GLY A 252 -6.31 -44.75 -20.27
N GLY A 253 -5.38 -43.80 -20.39
CA GLY A 253 -4.37 -43.53 -19.35
C GLY A 253 -5.04 -42.76 -18.22
N VAL A 254 -5.09 -43.36 -17.04
CA VAL A 254 -5.61 -42.75 -15.79
C VAL A 254 -4.48 -42.56 -14.77
N GLU A 255 -3.24 -42.89 -15.13
CA GLU A 255 -2.08 -42.73 -14.28
C GLU A 255 -1.45 -41.35 -14.54
N GLY A 256 -1.75 -40.35 -13.70
CA GLY A 256 -1.07 -39.05 -13.77
C GLY A 256 -1.69 -37.87 -13.02
N GLU A 257 -2.94 -37.95 -12.55
CA GLU A 257 -3.63 -36.77 -12.00
C GLU A 257 -3.16 -36.37 -10.58
N ASP A 258 -2.86 -37.33 -9.68
CA ASP A 258 -2.55 -37.01 -8.27
C ASP A 258 -1.17 -36.38 -8.02
N GLY A 259 -0.19 -36.66 -8.89
CA GLY A 259 1.17 -36.12 -8.75
C GLY A 259 1.29 -34.65 -9.16
N ALA A 260 0.47 -34.21 -10.12
CA ALA A 260 0.45 -32.83 -10.59
C ALA A 260 -0.07 -31.88 -9.49
N ASP A 261 -1.05 -32.33 -8.70
CA ASP A 261 -1.68 -31.51 -7.66
C ASP A 261 -0.71 -31.16 -6.51
N VAL A 262 0.20 -32.06 -6.11
CA VAL A 262 1.18 -31.78 -5.04
C VAL A 262 2.25 -30.80 -5.53
N ALA A 263 2.72 -30.93 -6.77
CA ALA A 263 3.67 -30.01 -7.36
C ALA A 263 3.09 -28.59 -7.48
N GLU A 264 1.84 -28.47 -7.92
CA GLU A 264 1.12 -27.19 -7.98
C GLU A 264 0.96 -26.56 -6.59
N MET A 265 0.62 -27.37 -5.57
CA MET A 265 0.51 -26.91 -4.19
C MET A 265 1.86 -26.43 -3.62
N VAL A 266 2.96 -27.15 -3.89
CA VAL A 266 4.31 -26.73 -3.48
C VAL A 266 4.72 -25.44 -4.16
N GLN A 267 4.43 -25.30 -5.45
CA GLN A 267 4.69 -24.07 -6.19
C GLN A 267 3.87 -22.90 -5.64
N GLY A 268 2.57 -23.11 -5.40
CA GLY A 268 1.71 -22.11 -4.78
C GLY A 268 2.18 -21.71 -3.37
N ALA A 269 2.65 -22.68 -2.57
CA ALA A 269 3.23 -22.42 -1.26
C ALA A 269 4.52 -21.61 -1.35
N ALA A 270 5.38 -21.84 -2.35
CA ALA A 270 6.60 -21.06 -2.55
C ALA A 270 6.30 -19.58 -2.84
N VAL A 271 5.31 -19.31 -3.70
CA VAL A 271 4.84 -17.94 -3.99
C VAL A 271 4.22 -17.30 -2.75
N ASN A 272 3.40 -18.04 -1.99
CA ASN A 272 2.79 -17.53 -0.77
C ASN A 272 3.78 -17.32 0.38
N ALA A 273 4.86 -18.10 0.45
CA ALA A 273 5.98 -17.83 1.36
C ALA A 273 6.65 -16.49 1.03
N ALA A 274 6.84 -16.19 -0.26
CA ALA A 274 7.38 -14.90 -0.70
C ALA A 274 6.42 -13.74 -0.36
N ASN A 275 5.11 -13.90 -0.60
CA ASN A 275 4.08 -12.95 -0.16
C ASN A 275 4.13 -12.70 1.35
N ALA A 276 4.27 -13.75 2.16
CA ALA A 276 4.36 -13.66 3.61
C ALA A 276 5.61 -12.91 4.08
N LEU A 277 6.75 -13.11 3.42
CA LEU A 277 7.98 -12.37 3.69
C LEU A 277 7.83 -10.87 3.37
N VAL A 278 7.18 -10.51 2.25
CA VAL A 278 6.88 -9.10 1.93
C VAL A 278 6.00 -8.48 3.00
N ALA A 279 4.89 -9.14 3.35
CA ALA A 279 3.96 -8.64 4.38
C ALA A 279 4.63 -8.52 5.75
N TRP A 280 5.53 -9.46 6.09
CA TRP A 280 6.32 -9.39 7.32
C TRP A 280 7.30 -8.20 7.28
N ALA A 281 7.99 -7.99 6.16
CA ALA A 281 8.93 -6.89 6.00
C ALA A 281 8.26 -5.53 6.20
N GLU A 282 7.05 -5.33 5.67
CA GLU A 282 6.29 -4.09 5.85
C GLU A 282 5.94 -3.84 7.31
N ALA A 283 5.39 -4.86 7.98
CA ALA A 283 5.03 -4.76 9.40
C ALA A 283 6.26 -4.49 10.28
N VAL A 284 7.41 -5.11 9.98
CA VAL A 284 8.67 -4.85 10.68
C VAL A 284 9.20 -3.44 10.38
N GLY A 285 9.12 -2.98 9.13
CA GLY A 285 9.54 -1.64 8.73
C GLY A 285 8.78 -0.54 9.49
N GLU A 286 7.48 -0.72 9.72
CA GLU A 286 6.67 0.20 10.54
C GLU A 286 7.12 0.23 12.01
N VAL A 287 7.53 -0.92 12.55
CA VAL A 287 8.06 -1.02 13.93
C VAL A 287 9.45 -0.39 14.05
N GLU A 288 10.34 -0.66 13.09
CA GLU A 288 11.71 -0.16 13.06
C GLU A 288 11.76 1.35 12.82
N GLY A 289 11.01 1.88 11.85
CA GLY A 289 10.97 3.32 11.55
C GLY A 289 10.51 4.17 12.75
N GLY A 290 9.61 3.63 13.57
CA GLY A 290 9.16 4.32 14.79
C GLY A 290 10.23 4.44 15.89
N ARG A 291 11.28 3.60 15.90
CA ARG A 291 12.36 3.72 16.89
C ARG A 291 13.32 4.86 16.56
N GLU A 292 13.58 5.10 15.28
CA GLU A 292 14.46 6.18 14.84
C GLU A 292 13.89 7.57 15.20
N GLU A 293 12.58 7.77 15.05
CA GLU A 293 11.90 9.01 15.45
C GLU A 293 12.01 9.31 16.96
N GLN A 294 12.15 8.28 17.80
CA GLN A 294 12.25 8.44 19.25
C GLN A 294 13.68 8.74 19.75
N GLY A 295 14.65 8.87 18.84
CA GLY A 295 16.02 9.26 19.19
C GLY A 295 16.82 8.20 19.96
N GLU A 296 16.34 6.95 20.01
CA GLU A 296 17.07 5.81 20.60
C GLU A 296 18.21 5.33 19.68
N LYS A 297 19.16 6.22 19.35
CA LYS A 297 20.38 5.79 18.65
C LYS A 297 21.28 5.05 19.64
N GLY A 298 21.26 3.71 19.56
CA GLY A 298 22.20 2.86 20.28
C GLY A 298 23.65 3.26 19.99
N VAL A 299 24.40 3.54 21.04
CA VAL A 299 25.82 3.91 20.96
C VAL A 299 26.62 2.71 20.45
N GLY A 300 26.90 2.65 19.15
CA GLY A 300 27.72 1.61 18.55
C GLY A 300 29.18 1.73 18.97
N MET A 301 29.66 0.79 19.79
CA MET A 301 31.07 0.63 20.13
C MET A 301 31.83 0.04 18.92
N GLY A 302 32.64 0.86 18.25
CA GLY A 302 33.54 0.42 17.19
C GLY A 302 34.73 -0.35 17.75
N ALA A 303 34.87 -1.62 17.39
CA ALA A 303 36.06 -2.43 17.63
C ALA A 303 36.96 -2.39 16.39
N ALA A 304 38.18 -1.87 16.54
CA ALA A 304 39.22 -1.88 15.52
C ALA A 304 40.13 -3.10 15.69
N GLY A 305 40.27 -3.91 14.64
CA GLY A 305 41.31 -4.91 14.46
C GLY A 305 41.43 -5.16 12.95
N GLY A 306 42.58 -5.43 12.34
CA GLY A 306 43.93 -5.74 12.77
C GLY A 306 44.55 -6.41 11.54
N MET A 307 45.57 -5.81 10.93
CA MET A 307 46.07 -6.20 9.61
C MET A 307 46.85 -7.52 9.65
N GLY A 308 46.49 -8.47 8.78
CA GLY A 308 47.28 -9.64 8.44
C GLY A 308 47.17 -9.94 6.95
N HIS A 309 48.29 -9.85 6.22
CA HIS A 309 48.38 -10.18 4.79
C HIS A 309 49.06 -11.53 4.58
N GLY A 310 48.41 -12.42 3.83
CA GLY A 310 49.07 -13.54 3.15
C GLY A 310 48.22 -14.80 3.07
N GLY A 311 47.54 -15.03 1.94
CA GLY A 311 46.99 -16.35 1.60
C GLY A 311 45.91 -16.36 0.52
N SER A 312 46.23 -16.95 -0.63
CA SER A 312 45.37 -17.68 -1.59
C SER A 312 44.00 -17.12 -2.03
N GLU A 313 43.77 -17.05 -3.35
CA GLU A 313 42.50 -16.65 -3.99
C GLU A 313 41.24 -17.39 -3.49
N SER A 314 41.33 -18.61 -2.93
CA SER A 314 40.16 -19.28 -2.33
C SER A 314 39.74 -18.66 -0.99
N MET A 315 40.68 -18.14 -0.20
CA MET A 315 40.36 -17.39 1.02
C MET A 315 39.70 -16.04 0.69
N ALA A 316 40.04 -15.43 -0.46
CA ALA A 316 39.43 -14.15 -0.86
C ALA A 316 37.94 -14.30 -1.19
N LEU A 317 37.51 -15.42 -1.77
CA LEU A 317 36.08 -15.73 -1.99
C LEU A 317 35.35 -16.00 -0.68
N ASP A 318 35.95 -16.78 0.24
CA ASP A 318 35.36 -17.05 1.55
C ASP A 318 35.30 -15.77 2.41
N GLU A 319 36.31 -14.90 2.32
CA GLU A 319 36.34 -13.61 3.01
C GLU A 319 35.33 -12.62 2.39
N GLN A 320 35.18 -12.61 1.07
CA GLN A 320 34.14 -11.81 0.40
C GLN A 320 32.73 -12.30 0.75
N GLN A 321 32.51 -13.62 0.83
CA GLN A 321 31.25 -14.20 1.30
C GLN A 321 31.00 -13.88 2.78
N ALA A 322 32.01 -13.95 3.64
CA ALA A 322 31.90 -13.60 5.05
C ALA A 322 31.61 -12.11 5.25
N GLN A 323 32.28 -11.23 4.49
CA GLN A 323 32.01 -9.78 4.50
C GLN A 323 30.61 -9.47 3.99
N GLN A 324 30.16 -10.12 2.92
CA GLN A 324 28.79 -9.99 2.42
C GLN A 324 27.78 -10.46 3.47
N GLN A 325 28.02 -11.59 4.13
CA GLN A 325 27.16 -12.12 5.18
C GLN A 325 27.13 -11.21 6.41
N GLN A 326 28.27 -10.61 6.78
CA GLN A 326 28.35 -9.63 7.86
C GLN A 326 27.64 -8.31 7.51
N GLN A 327 27.72 -7.87 6.25
CA GLN A 327 27.00 -6.70 5.77
C GLN A 327 25.48 -6.94 5.76
N LEU A 328 25.04 -8.14 5.36
CA LEU A 328 23.64 -8.55 5.42
C LEU A 328 23.10 -8.54 6.86
N GLN A 329 23.89 -8.98 7.83
CA GLN A 329 23.53 -8.94 9.25
C GLN A 329 23.38 -7.52 9.82
N GLN A 330 23.95 -6.51 9.17
CA GLN A 330 23.84 -5.10 9.57
C GLN A 330 22.65 -4.38 8.91
N GLN A 331 21.95 -5.02 7.96
CA GLN A 331 20.78 -4.43 7.32
C GLN A 331 19.55 -4.46 8.24
N PRO A 332 18.61 -3.51 8.07
CA PRO A 332 17.30 -3.57 8.70
C PRO A 332 16.63 -4.92 8.45
N ARG A 333 15.87 -5.43 9.42
CA ARG A 333 15.29 -6.78 9.28
C ARG A 333 14.31 -6.84 8.11
N ALA A 334 13.61 -5.74 7.82
CA ALA A 334 12.75 -5.62 6.65
C ALA A 334 13.50 -5.86 5.32
N ALA A 335 14.74 -5.37 5.18
CA ALA A 335 15.54 -5.52 3.96
C ALA A 335 15.93 -6.98 3.73
N GLN A 336 16.34 -7.68 4.79
CA GLN A 336 16.66 -9.11 4.72
C GLN A 336 15.46 -9.95 4.27
N LEU A 337 14.26 -9.64 4.80
CA LEU A 337 13.02 -10.33 4.44
C LEU A 337 12.63 -10.10 2.98
N LEU A 338 12.72 -8.86 2.48
CA LEU A 338 12.46 -8.54 1.07
C LEU A 338 13.47 -9.20 0.13
N GLN A 339 14.74 -9.27 0.52
CA GLN A 339 15.76 -9.95 -0.27
C GLN A 339 15.47 -11.46 -0.39
N GLU A 340 15.04 -12.10 0.70
CA GLU A 340 14.62 -13.51 0.65
C GLU A 340 13.36 -13.68 -0.22
N ALA A 341 12.39 -12.77 -0.11
CA ALA A 341 11.19 -12.79 -0.95
C ALA A 341 11.52 -12.68 -2.44
N LEU A 342 12.41 -11.76 -2.82
CA LEU A 342 12.91 -11.60 -4.18
C LEU A 342 13.53 -12.89 -4.71
N ALA A 343 14.45 -13.51 -3.94
CA ALA A 343 15.09 -14.75 -4.34
C ALA A 343 14.06 -15.88 -4.59
N ARG A 344 13.01 -15.97 -3.77
CA ARG A 344 11.93 -16.96 -3.96
C ARG A 344 11.07 -16.65 -5.18
N TYR A 345 10.68 -15.39 -5.39
CA TYR A 345 9.95 -15.00 -6.59
C TYR A 345 10.73 -15.28 -7.87
N GLU A 346 12.03 -15.02 -7.88
CA GLU A 346 12.90 -15.29 -9.02
C GLU A 346 13.00 -16.77 -9.33
N ALA A 347 13.17 -17.61 -8.30
CA ALA A 347 13.19 -19.06 -8.46
C ALA A 347 11.85 -19.58 -9.01
N ALA A 348 10.72 -19.06 -8.51
CA ALA A 348 9.40 -19.40 -9.00
C ALA A 348 9.19 -18.91 -10.45
N ALA A 349 9.59 -17.68 -10.78
CA ALA A 349 9.43 -17.11 -12.11
C ALA A 349 10.31 -17.84 -13.14
N ALA A 350 11.48 -18.34 -12.74
CA ALA A 350 12.30 -19.20 -13.59
C ALA A 350 11.63 -20.55 -13.88
N ALA A 351 10.86 -21.09 -12.93
CA ALA A 351 10.11 -22.33 -13.12
C ALA A 351 8.84 -22.12 -13.97
N THR A 352 8.18 -20.97 -13.83
CA THR A 352 6.97 -20.60 -14.60
C THR A 352 7.08 -19.19 -15.20
N PRO A 353 7.85 -19.02 -16.29
CA PRO A 353 8.16 -17.71 -16.86
C PRO A 353 6.97 -17.03 -17.54
N SER A 354 5.86 -17.75 -17.74
CA SER A 354 4.63 -17.23 -18.34
C SER A 354 3.59 -16.78 -17.32
N ASP A 355 3.85 -16.94 -16.02
CA ASP A 355 2.91 -16.57 -14.96
C ASP A 355 2.96 -15.05 -14.72
N THR A 356 1.93 -14.35 -15.21
CA THR A 356 1.86 -12.89 -15.18
C THR A 356 1.68 -12.34 -13.78
N ASP A 357 0.94 -13.02 -12.91
CA ASP A 357 0.68 -12.58 -11.55
C ASP A 357 1.95 -12.70 -10.72
N LEU A 358 2.68 -13.81 -10.90
CA LEU A 358 3.98 -14.02 -10.29
C LEU A 358 5.00 -12.95 -10.70
N LEU A 359 5.06 -12.61 -11.99
CA LEU A 359 5.94 -11.55 -12.50
C LEU A 359 5.54 -10.17 -11.98
N SER A 360 4.24 -9.89 -11.84
CA SER A 360 3.75 -8.65 -11.22
C SER A 360 4.20 -8.55 -9.76
N ASN A 361 4.00 -9.62 -8.98
CA ASN A 361 4.41 -9.68 -7.58
C ASN A 361 5.94 -9.57 -7.39
N LEU A 362 6.72 -10.15 -8.31
CA LEU A 362 8.18 -9.93 -8.36
C LEU A 362 8.50 -8.45 -8.57
N GLY A 363 7.78 -7.78 -9.47
CA GLY A 363 7.90 -6.34 -9.71
C GLY A 363 7.60 -5.50 -8.46
N ASP A 364 6.48 -5.78 -7.79
CA ASP A 364 6.07 -5.09 -6.57
C ASP A 364 7.10 -5.28 -5.44
N CYS A 365 7.61 -6.51 -5.27
CA CYS A 365 8.64 -6.83 -4.28
C CYS A 365 9.95 -6.07 -4.56
N ALA A 366 10.33 -5.92 -5.84
CA ALA A 366 11.52 -5.20 -6.25
C ALA A 366 11.38 -3.69 -6.03
N VAL A 367 10.20 -3.10 -6.29
CA VAL A 367 9.88 -1.71 -5.93
C VAL A 367 10.02 -1.50 -4.42
N LYS A 368 9.40 -2.34 -3.59
CA LYS A 368 9.49 -2.23 -2.12
C LYS A 368 10.93 -2.30 -1.61
N MET A 369 11.77 -3.16 -2.19
CA MET A 369 13.19 -3.22 -1.86
C MET A 369 13.91 -1.90 -2.22
N ALA A 370 13.61 -1.33 -3.39
CA ALA A 370 14.16 -0.06 -3.81
C ALA A 370 13.75 1.09 -2.86
N GLU A 371 12.48 1.14 -2.46
CA GLU A 371 11.93 2.14 -1.53
C GLU A 371 12.60 2.10 -0.15
N LEU A 372 12.90 0.90 0.35
CA LEU A 372 13.57 0.74 1.64
C LEU A 372 15.04 1.19 1.60
N THR A 373 15.71 1.02 0.45
CA THR A 373 17.13 1.40 0.29
C THR A 373 17.34 2.87 -0.06
N CYS A 374 16.32 3.53 -0.62
CA CYS A 374 16.38 4.91 -1.04
C CYS A 374 15.16 5.69 -0.56
N PRO A 375 15.34 6.63 0.40
CA PRO A 375 14.25 7.49 0.82
C PRO A 375 13.83 8.41 -0.32
N GLU A 376 12.58 8.91 -0.26
CA GLU A 376 12.13 9.93 -1.20
C GLU A 376 13.04 11.15 -1.14
N ARG A 377 13.39 11.68 -2.32
CA ARG A 377 14.29 12.83 -2.48
C ARG A 377 15.59 12.68 -1.67
N PRO A 378 16.44 11.71 -2.00
CA PRO A 378 17.66 11.47 -1.25
C PRO A 378 18.58 12.69 -1.33
N ALA A 379 19.19 13.06 -0.20
CA ALA A 379 20.11 14.21 -0.12
C ALA A 379 21.44 13.98 -0.88
N SER A 380 21.73 12.74 -1.26
CA SER A 380 22.88 12.36 -2.08
C SER A 380 22.49 11.30 -3.11
N PRO A 381 23.28 11.10 -4.17
CA PRO A 381 22.99 10.09 -5.20
C PRO A 381 23.19 8.63 -4.73
N HIS A 382 23.98 8.41 -3.68
CA HIS A 382 24.40 7.06 -3.27
C HIS A 382 23.25 6.08 -2.93
N PRO A 383 22.15 6.49 -2.25
CA PRO A 383 20.99 5.61 -2.06
C PRO A 383 20.32 5.21 -3.38
N TRP A 384 20.32 6.09 -4.38
CA TRP A 384 19.79 5.79 -5.72
C TRP A 384 20.64 4.73 -6.44
N ASP A 385 21.96 4.76 -6.30
CA ASP A 385 22.83 3.73 -6.89
C ASP A 385 22.49 2.32 -6.39
N GLN A 386 21.99 2.19 -5.16
CA GLN A 386 21.53 0.92 -4.59
C GLN A 386 20.10 0.57 -5.00
N ALA A 387 19.21 1.56 -5.11
CA ALA A 387 17.80 1.34 -5.44
C ALA A 387 17.53 1.15 -6.94
N SER A 388 18.30 1.81 -7.81
CA SER A 388 18.08 1.81 -9.26
C SER A 388 18.09 0.40 -9.89
N PRO A 389 18.98 -0.54 -9.53
CA PRO A 389 18.93 -1.89 -10.09
C PRO A 389 17.64 -2.64 -9.70
N HIS A 390 17.09 -2.35 -8.51
CA HIS A 390 15.82 -2.92 -8.07
C HIS A 390 14.64 -2.35 -8.87
N TYR A 391 14.63 -1.04 -9.16
CA TYR A 391 13.64 -0.45 -10.05
C TYR A 391 13.73 -1.00 -11.48
N GLU A 392 14.93 -1.10 -12.05
CA GLU A 392 15.14 -1.68 -13.39
C GLU A 392 14.60 -3.11 -13.44
N ARG A 393 14.88 -3.91 -12.41
CA ARG A 393 14.34 -5.26 -12.27
C ARG A 393 12.82 -5.28 -12.22
N ALA A 394 12.21 -4.38 -11.46
CA ALA A 394 10.75 -4.28 -11.39
C ALA A 394 10.15 -3.94 -12.76
N MET A 395 10.70 -2.95 -13.45
CA MET A 395 10.23 -2.54 -14.78
C MET A 395 10.37 -3.66 -15.82
N GLN A 396 11.43 -4.47 -15.74
CA GLN A 396 11.60 -5.64 -16.59
C GLN A 396 10.54 -6.72 -16.31
N ALA A 397 10.23 -6.97 -15.04
CA ALA A 397 9.22 -7.94 -14.63
C ALA A 397 7.83 -7.51 -15.13
N TYR A 398 7.44 -6.25 -14.90
CA TYR A 398 6.18 -5.70 -15.42
C TYR A 398 6.11 -5.70 -16.94
N GLY A 399 7.19 -5.32 -17.63
CA GLY A 399 7.25 -5.34 -19.08
C GLY A 399 7.05 -6.75 -19.64
N THR A 400 7.63 -7.75 -19.00
CA THR A 400 7.49 -9.16 -19.38
C THR A 400 6.07 -9.65 -19.11
N ALA A 401 5.53 -9.41 -17.91
CA ALA A 401 4.15 -9.74 -17.56
C ALA A 401 3.16 -9.13 -18.56
N CYS A 402 3.34 -7.85 -18.91
CA CYS A 402 2.46 -7.13 -19.83
C CYS A 402 2.51 -7.71 -21.24
N SER A 403 3.65 -8.26 -21.66
CA SER A 403 3.81 -8.91 -22.98
C SER A 403 3.13 -10.27 -23.07
N LEU A 404 2.92 -10.92 -21.93
CA LEU A 404 2.34 -12.26 -21.81
C LEU A 404 0.84 -12.23 -21.48
N CYS A 405 0.39 -11.13 -20.88
CA CYS A 405 -0.98 -10.94 -20.42
C CYS A 405 -2.00 -11.03 -21.56
N ASP A 406 -3.02 -11.88 -21.38
CA ASP A 406 -4.16 -11.97 -22.28
C ASP A 406 -5.48 -11.74 -21.51
N ALA A 407 -6.02 -10.53 -21.65
CA ALA A 407 -7.29 -10.15 -21.04
C ALA A 407 -8.47 -11.08 -21.45
N ARG A 408 -8.36 -11.83 -22.57
CA ARG A 408 -9.39 -12.80 -22.99
C ARG A 408 -9.45 -14.03 -22.10
N VAL A 409 -8.37 -14.38 -21.42
CA VAL A 409 -8.32 -15.50 -20.46
C VAL A 409 -8.47 -15.04 -19.01
N GLY A 410 -8.81 -13.76 -18.81
CA GLY A 410 -9.10 -13.18 -17.51
C GLY A 410 -7.88 -12.66 -16.75
N ASP A 411 -6.73 -12.48 -17.41
CA ASP A 411 -5.58 -11.85 -16.76
C ASP A 411 -5.88 -10.37 -16.43
N ASP A 412 -5.43 -9.90 -15.27
CA ASP A 412 -5.66 -8.54 -14.77
C ASP A 412 -4.67 -7.53 -15.37
N LEU A 413 -4.78 -7.29 -16.68
CA LEU A 413 -3.99 -6.26 -17.36
C LEU A 413 -4.13 -4.85 -16.73
N PRO A 414 -5.34 -4.40 -16.33
CA PRO A 414 -5.49 -3.08 -15.72
C PRO A 414 -4.76 -2.97 -14.37
N GLY A 415 -4.86 -3.96 -13.49
CA GLY A 415 -4.12 -4.01 -12.24
C GLY A 415 -2.60 -4.04 -12.46
N LEU A 416 -2.13 -4.82 -13.44
CA LEU A 416 -0.71 -4.81 -13.81
C LEU A 416 -0.22 -3.44 -14.29
N LEU A 417 -0.99 -2.75 -15.15
CA LEU A 417 -0.65 -1.40 -15.62
C LEU A 417 -0.69 -0.38 -14.49
N HIS A 418 -1.59 -0.56 -13.53
CA HIS A 418 -1.64 0.25 -12.32
C HIS A 418 -0.36 0.10 -11.49
N ASN A 419 0.01 -1.14 -11.12
CA ASN A 419 1.20 -1.41 -10.32
C ASN A 419 2.48 -0.92 -11.02
N TRP A 420 2.57 -1.13 -12.34
CA TRP A 420 3.69 -0.62 -13.12
C TRP A 420 3.77 0.91 -13.06
N GLY A 421 2.65 1.60 -13.27
CA GLY A 421 2.59 3.06 -13.20
C GLY A 421 2.97 3.62 -11.82
N VAL A 422 2.48 3.00 -10.73
CA VAL A 422 2.85 3.38 -9.36
C VAL A 422 4.33 3.11 -9.08
N GLY A 423 4.87 1.98 -9.54
CA GLY A 423 6.30 1.68 -9.42
C GLY A 423 7.19 2.69 -10.15
N LEU A 424 6.76 3.17 -11.33
CA LEU A 424 7.45 4.24 -12.06
C LEU A 424 7.39 5.59 -11.33
N LEU A 425 6.25 5.93 -10.71
CA LEU A 425 6.14 7.12 -9.86
C LEU A 425 7.12 7.04 -8.67
N SER A 426 7.15 5.91 -7.98
CA SER A 426 8.04 5.68 -6.84
C SER A 426 9.53 5.81 -7.24
N ALA A 427 9.91 5.27 -8.40
CA ALA A 427 11.23 5.44 -8.98
C ALA A 427 11.53 6.92 -9.28
N ALA A 428 10.58 7.65 -9.87
CA ALA A 428 10.76 9.06 -10.21
C ALA A 428 11.02 9.93 -8.97
N GLN A 429 10.24 9.75 -7.89
CA GLN A 429 10.36 10.53 -6.65
C GLN A 429 11.72 10.35 -5.94
N ARG A 430 12.46 9.30 -6.27
CA ARG A 430 13.78 8.95 -5.73
C ARG A 430 14.92 9.20 -6.71
N CYS A 431 14.60 9.49 -7.97
CA CYS A 431 15.58 9.71 -9.02
C CYS A 431 16.29 11.06 -8.81
N PRO A 432 17.62 11.09 -8.70
CA PRO A 432 18.38 12.34 -8.51
C PRO A 432 18.52 13.16 -9.80
N GLU A 433 18.33 12.53 -10.97
CA GLU A 433 18.49 13.18 -12.27
C GLU A 433 17.15 13.75 -12.77
N PRO A 434 17.00 15.08 -12.91
CA PRO A 434 15.72 15.69 -13.28
C PRO A 434 15.16 15.22 -14.62
N ASP A 435 16.03 15.04 -15.63
CA ASP A 435 15.59 14.59 -16.95
C ASP A 435 15.11 13.14 -16.92
N GLN A 436 15.70 12.28 -16.09
CA GLN A 436 15.25 10.90 -15.90
C GLN A 436 13.96 10.85 -15.08
N GLU A 437 13.84 11.66 -14.02
CA GLU A 437 12.61 11.81 -13.24
C GLU A 437 11.42 12.17 -14.14
N ILE A 438 11.56 13.18 -15.01
CA ILE A 438 10.48 13.58 -15.94
C ILE A 438 10.11 12.46 -16.93
N ARG A 439 11.09 11.68 -17.40
CA ARG A 439 10.81 10.50 -18.27
C ARG A 439 10.02 9.44 -17.53
N LEU A 440 10.41 9.11 -16.30
CA LEU A 440 9.72 8.14 -15.46
C LEU A 440 8.28 8.58 -15.15
N LEU A 441 8.07 9.87 -14.83
CA LEU A 441 6.72 10.42 -14.60
C LEU A 441 5.84 10.37 -15.85
N THR A 442 6.42 10.67 -17.02
CA THR A 442 5.70 10.60 -18.29
C THR A 442 5.25 9.16 -18.58
N GLU A 443 6.15 8.18 -18.41
CA GLU A 443 5.79 6.77 -18.60
C GLU A 443 4.77 6.32 -17.56
N ALA A 444 4.91 6.72 -16.28
CA ALA A 444 3.95 6.41 -15.21
C ALA A 444 2.53 6.89 -15.58
N ALA A 445 2.41 8.14 -16.03
CA ALA A 445 1.14 8.72 -16.45
C ALA A 445 0.52 7.96 -17.62
N GLU A 446 1.33 7.49 -18.58
CA GLU A 446 0.85 6.68 -19.70
C GLU A 446 0.31 5.31 -19.25
N LYS A 447 0.98 4.61 -18.33
CA LYS A 447 0.49 3.31 -17.82
C LYS A 447 -0.81 3.50 -17.02
N LEU A 448 -0.86 4.49 -16.13
CA LEU A 448 -2.03 4.76 -15.29
C LEU A 448 -3.22 5.25 -16.10
N GLN A 449 -3.00 6.07 -17.14
CA GLN A 449 -4.06 6.45 -18.06
C GLN A 449 -4.64 5.22 -18.76
N LYS A 450 -3.80 4.30 -19.25
CA LYS A 450 -4.28 3.06 -19.87
C LYS A 450 -5.06 2.20 -18.88
N ALA A 451 -4.58 2.04 -17.64
CA ALA A 451 -5.31 1.34 -16.58
C ALA A 451 -6.70 1.96 -16.33
N ALA A 452 -6.76 3.29 -16.19
CA ALA A 452 -8.02 4.02 -15.99
C ALA A 452 -8.97 3.93 -17.20
N ASP A 453 -8.45 3.80 -18.42
CA ASP A 453 -9.25 3.65 -19.63
C ASP A 453 -9.91 2.26 -19.73
N PHE A 454 -9.29 1.21 -19.18
CA PHE A 454 -9.91 -0.13 -19.09
C PHE A 454 -11.12 -0.15 -18.17
N HIS A 455 -11.02 0.54 -17.02
CA HIS A 455 -12.08 0.64 -16.03
C HIS A 455 -12.44 2.11 -15.73
N PRO A 456 -13.36 2.70 -16.52
CA PRO A 456 -13.77 4.09 -16.33
C PRO A 456 -14.52 4.38 -15.02
N THR A 457 -14.68 3.41 -14.13
CA THR A 457 -15.21 3.60 -12.78
C THR A 457 -14.23 3.18 -11.70
N ASP A 458 -13.03 2.68 -12.03
CA ASP A 458 -11.98 2.46 -11.04
C ASP A 458 -11.42 3.81 -10.60
N MET A 459 -11.56 4.10 -9.30
CA MET A 459 -11.04 5.31 -8.70
C MET A 459 -9.53 5.20 -8.44
N THR A 460 -9.02 4.01 -8.14
CA THR A 460 -7.63 3.77 -7.75
C THR A 460 -6.66 4.24 -8.83
N SER A 461 -6.87 3.83 -10.07
CA SER A 461 -6.04 4.25 -11.22
C SER A 461 -6.14 5.75 -11.50
N ARG A 462 -7.28 6.39 -11.22
CA ARG A 462 -7.45 7.84 -11.41
C ARG A 462 -6.75 8.65 -10.34
N LEU A 463 -6.82 8.21 -9.09
CA LEU A 463 -6.11 8.85 -7.98
C LEU A 463 -4.62 8.84 -8.25
N ALA A 464 -4.06 7.67 -8.58
CA ALA A 464 -2.66 7.53 -8.94
C ALA A 464 -2.29 8.38 -10.17
N LEU A 465 -3.13 8.41 -11.22
CA LEU A 465 -2.90 9.29 -12.38
C LEU A 465 -2.88 10.77 -12.00
N GLY A 466 -3.79 11.19 -11.12
CA GLY A 466 -3.84 12.54 -10.58
C GLY A 466 -2.55 12.90 -9.84
N GLU A 467 -2.07 11.98 -8.99
CA GLU A 467 -0.83 12.14 -8.23
C GLU A 467 0.39 12.28 -9.14
N VAL A 468 0.57 11.38 -10.11
CA VAL A 468 1.70 11.44 -11.07
C VAL A 468 1.72 12.76 -11.81
N LEU A 469 0.57 13.19 -12.35
CA LEU A 469 0.46 14.45 -13.10
C LEU A 469 0.70 15.67 -12.19
N SER A 470 0.31 15.60 -10.91
CA SER A 470 0.60 16.64 -9.94
C SER A 470 2.10 16.77 -9.71
N VAL A 471 2.77 15.65 -9.40
CA VAL A 471 4.22 15.61 -9.20
C VAL A 471 4.94 16.11 -10.45
N GLN A 472 4.54 15.67 -11.65
CA GLN A 472 5.11 16.14 -12.91
C GLN A 472 4.95 17.65 -13.12
N GLY A 473 3.79 18.22 -12.76
CA GLY A 473 3.57 19.66 -12.79
C GLY A 473 4.52 20.41 -11.85
N GLU A 474 4.66 19.93 -10.61
CA GLU A 474 5.55 20.51 -9.61
C GLU A 474 7.03 20.46 -10.04
N ARG A 475 7.46 19.35 -10.65
CA ARG A 475 8.83 19.21 -11.18
C ARG A 475 9.09 20.11 -12.37
N SER A 476 8.12 20.20 -13.28
CA SER A 476 8.22 21.08 -14.45
C SER A 476 8.40 22.54 -14.04
N ALA A 477 7.72 22.99 -12.98
CA ALA A 477 7.84 24.35 -12.47
C ALA A 477 9.23 24.71 -11.92
N SER A 478 10.03 23.72 -11.52
CA SER A 478 11.40 23.95 -11.03
C SER A 478 12.34 24.43 -12.15
N SER A 479 11.95 24.26 -13.41
CA SER A 479 12.65 24.83 -14.58
C SER A 479 12.07 26.21 -14.90
N ALA A 480 12.90 27.26 -14.81
CA ALA A 480 12.50 28.68 -14.84
C ALA A 480 11.68 29.17 -16.06
N ASN A 481 11.46 28.33 -17.08
CA ASN A 481 10.73 28.67 -18.30
C ASN A 481 9.46 27.83 -18.54
N HIS A 482 9.01 27.01 -17.57
CA HIS A 482 7.94 26.03 -17.78
C HIS A 482 6.68 26.25 -16.92
N LEU A 483 6.41 27.47 -16.47
CA LEU A 483 5.21 27.76 -15.66
C LEU A 483 3.90 27.33 -16.36
N GLN A 484 3.77 27.60 -17.66
CA GLN A 484 2.57 27.24 -18.42
C GLN A 484 2.38 25.72 -18.52
N GLU A 485 3.48 24.98 -18.69
CA GLU A 485 3.46 23.52 -18.75
C GLU A 485 3.12 22.94 -17.39
N ALA A 486 3.70 23.47 -16.31
CA ALA A 486 3.37 23.07 -14.95
C ALA A 486 1.87 23.26 -14.64
N LEU A 487 1.31 24.43 -14.96
CA LEU A 487 -0.13 24.70 -14.79
C LEU A 487 -0.99 23.81 -15.68
N HIS A 488 -0.53 23.47 -16.90
CA HIS A 488 -1.23 22.53 -17.77
C HIS A 488 -1.29 21.13 -17.16
N LEU A 489 -0.17 20.62 -16.65
CA LEU A 489 -0.08 19.32 -15.98
C LEU A 489 -0.95 19.26 -14.72
N LEU A 490 -0.95 20.32 -13.90
CA LEU A 490 -1.85 20.42 -12.74
C LEU A 490 -3.33 20.44 -13.17
N SER A 491 -3.67 21.11 -14.27
CA SER A 491 -5.02 21.04 -14.84
C SER A 491 -5.38 19.64 -15.36
N LEU A 492 -4.42 18.88 -15.90
CA LEU A 492 -4.62 17.48 -16.30
C LEU A 492 -4.82 16.59 -15.08
N SER A 493 -4.03 16.78 -14.01
CA SER A 493 -4.18 16.08 -12.74
C SER A 493 -5.61 16.18 -12.18
N LEU A 494 -6.20 17.38 -12.19
CA LEU A 494 -7.60 17.59 -11.83
C LEU A 494 -8.55 16.89 -12.80
N SER A 495 -8.48 17.22 -14.09
CA SER A 495 -9.51 16.81 -15.05
C SER A 495 -9.55 15.30 -15.34
N ARG A 496 -8.38 14.65 -15.37
CA ARG A 496 -8.21 13.22 -15.68
C ARG A 496 -8.06 12.35 -14.43
N GLY A 497 -7.52 12.90 -13.34
CA GLY A 497 -7.34 12.19 -12.07
C GLY A 497 -8.44 12.54 -11.06
N PHE A 498 -8.16 13.49 -10.17
CA PHE A 498 -8.97 13.73 -8.97
C PHE A 498 -10.42 14.12 -9.26
N SER A 499 -10.69 15.08 -10.17
CA SER A 499 -12.07 15.42 -10.53
C SER A 499 -12.75 14.30 -11.32
N ALA A 500 -12.00 13.40 -11.96
CA ALA A 500 -12.59 12.21 -12.59
C ALA A 500 -13.00 11.18 -11.54
N ALA A 501 -12.22 10.98 -10.48
CA ALA A 501 -12.59 10.18 -9.33
C ALA A 501 -13.82 10.79 -8.61
N LEU A 502 -13.86 12.11 -8.42
CA LEU A 502 -15.00 12.81 -7.79
C LEU A 502 -16.31 12.75 -8.58
N ARG A 503 -16.26 12.42 -9.89
CA ARG A 503 -17.46 12.15 -10.68
C ARG A 503 -18.03 10.75 -10.43
N ILE A 504 -17.21 9.84 -9.94
CA ILE A 504 -17.60 8.48 -9.55
C ILE A 504 -18.15 8.53 -8.12
N ASP A 505 -17.39 9.14 -7.21
CA ASP A 505 -17.79 9.39 -5.83
C ASP A 505 -17.42 10.82 -5.41
N SER A 506 -18.43 11.67 -5.27
CA SER A 506 -18.26 13.10 -4.92
C SER A 506 -17.76 13.35 -3.50
N CYS A 507 -17.84 12.34 -2.61
CA CYS A 507 -17.34 12.43 -1.25
C CYS A 507 -16.07 11.61 -1.01
N HIS A 508 -15.39 11.14 -2.06
CA HIS A 508 -14.16 10.39 -1.91
C HIS A 508 -13.05 11.24 -1.28
N ALA A 509 -12.70 10.95 -0.01
CA ALA A 509 -11.79 11.77 0.79
C ALA A 509 -10.43 12.00 0.13
N GLU A 510 -9.77 10.94 -0.38
CA GLU A 510 -8.46 11.08 -1.03
C GLU A 510 -8.53 11.89 -2.32
N ALA A 511 -9.65 11.83 -3.05
CA ALA A 511 -9.81 12.58 -4.29
C ALA A 511 -10.00 14.08 -4.00
N LEU A 512 -10.74 14.40 -2.93
CA LEU A 512 -10.91 15.76 -2.43
C LEU A 512 -9.57 16.33 -1.95
N LEU A 513 -8.79 15.56 -1.18
CA LEU A 513 -7.45 15.99 -0.74
C LEU A 513 -6.50 16.21 -1.90
N GLY A 514 -6.42 15.26 -2.84
CA GLY A 514 -5.58 15.41 -4.02
C GLY A 514 -5.97 16.63 -4.88
N ALA A 515 -7.27 16.89 -5.05
CA ALA A 515 -7.74 18.10 -5.73
C ALA A 515 -7.37 19.38 -4.96
N ALA A 516 -7.44 19.35 -3.62
CA ALA A 516 -7.06 20.47 -2.78
C ALA A 516 -5.57 20.79 -2.87
N ASP A 517 -4.72 19.76 -2.81
CA ASP A 517 -3.26 19.86 -2.98
C ASP A 517 -2.91 20.46 -4.35
N VAL A 518 -3.52 19.95 -5.43
CA VAL A 518 -3.24 20.45 -6.80
C VAL A 518 -3.64 21.92 -6.95
N HIS A 519 -4.76 22.33 -6.37
CA HIS A 519 -5.18 23.73 -6.35
C HIS A 519 -4.24 24.61 -5.51
N LEU A 520 -3.76 24.13 -4.36
CA LEU A 520 -2.77 24.83 -3.55
C LEU A 520 -1.45 25.01 -4.32
N SER A 521 -0.94 23.95 -4.94
CA SER A 521 0.27 23.99 -5.77
C SER A 521 0.13 24.97 -6.94
N ALA A 522 -1.00 24.95 -7.65
CA ALA A 522 -1.27 25.89 -8.75
C ALA A 522 -1.28 27.36 -8.27
N ALA A 523 -1.90 27.64 -7.12
CA ALA A 523 -1.90 28.97 -6.53
C ALA A 523 -0.49 29.43 -6.14
N GLN A 524 0.30 28.57 -5.49
CA GLN A 524 1.68 28.87 -5.10
C GLN A 524 2.53 29.23 -6.34
N LEU A 525 2.41 28.48 -7.42
CA LEU A 525 3.10 28.79 -8.69
C LEU A 525 2.72 30.16 -9.26
N LEU A 526 1.42 30.49 -9.26
CA LEU A 526 0.93 31.78 -9.75
C LEU A 526 1.36 32.97 -8.88
N MET A 527 1.64 32.73 -7.59
CA MET A 527 2.19 33.73 -6.67
C MET A 527 3.72 33.88 -6.80
N GLY A 528 4.37 33.08 -7.66
CA GLY A 528 5.83 33.02 -7.75
C GLY A 528 6.49 32.36 -6.55
N HIS A 529 5.71 31.65 -5.71
CA HIS A 529 6.27 30.81 -4.67
C HIS A 529 6.83 29.54 -5.31
N ARG A 530 7.97 29.06 -4.80
CA ARG A 530 8.42 27.71 -5.15
C ARG A 530 7.46 26.73 -4.51
N VAL A 531 7.00 25.74 -5.27
CA VAL A 531 6.24 24.62 -4.69
C VAL A 531 7.23 23.77 -3.91
N CYS A 532 7.37 24.07 -2.62
CA CYS A 532 8.17 23.28 -1.70
C CYS A 532 7.26 22.23 -1.04
N ARG A 533 6.91 21.18 -1.79
CA ARG A 533 6.31 19.98 -1.19
C ARG A 533 7.41 19.12 -0.60
N GLU A 534 8.15 19.60 0.39
CA GLU A 534 8.93 18.68 1.22
C GLU A 534 7.90 17.87 2.00
N GLY A 535 7.89 16.55 1.84
CA GLY A 535 7.05 15.67 2.65
C GLY A 535 7.39 15.91 4.11
N LYS A 536 6.57 16.72 4.79
CA LYS A 536 6.73 17.00 6.21
C LYS A 536 6.27 15.75 6.96
N GLY A 537 7.14 14.75 7.03
CA GLY A 537 7.05 13.72 8.05
C GLY A 537 6.96 14.43 9.40
N GLY A 538 6.08 13.97 10.28
CA GLY A 538 5.79 14.63 11.55
C GLY A 538 7.02 14.88 12.43
N PRO A 539 6.86 15.52 13.60
CA PRO A 539 7.95 15.89 14.50
C PRO A 539 8.70 14.64 14.98
N GLY A 540 9.74 14.26 14.24
CA GLY A 540 10.42 12.97 14.36
C GLY A 540 11.42 12.68 13.23
N GLY A 541 11.24 13.28 12.04
CA GLY A 541 12.22 13.24 10.93
C GLY A 541 13.48 14.08 11.19
N GLY A 542 14.15 13.87 12.33
CA GLY A 542 15.38 14.54 12.71
C GLY A 542 16.59 13.87 12.07
N GLY A 543 17.12 14.45 10.98
CA GLY A 543 18.24 13.81 10.28
C GLY A 543 19.06 14.67 9.32
N GLY A 544 19.25 15.96 9.58
CA GLY A 544 20.30 16.73 8.91
C GLY A 544 20.00 18.21 8.72
N MET A 545 20.43 19.03 9.67
CA MET A 545 20.72 20.43 9.39
C MET A 545 21.91 20.48 8.43
N ALA A 546 21.66 20.39 7.13
CA ALA A 546 22.56 20.93 6.14
C ALA A 546 22.41 22.46 6.21
N SER A 547 23.46 23.10 6.71
CA SER A 547 23.68 24.53 6.65
C SER A 547 23.30 25.07 5.27
N SER A 548 22.29 25.93 5.21
CA SER A 548 22.03 26.80 4.08
C SER A 548 23.17 27.81 3.96
N SER A 549 24.31 27.36 3.42
CA SER A 549 25.24 28.25 2.74
C SER A 549 24.57 28.67 1.45
N SER A 550 23.99 29.86 1.49
CA SER A 550 23.60 30.65 0.32
C SER A 550 24.83 30.91 -0.55
N SER A 551 25.17 29.94 -1.40
CA SER A 551 26.10 30.14 -2.50
C SER A 551 25.32 30.73 -3.66
N SER A 552 25.35 32.06 -3.73
CA SER A 552 24.93 32.85 -4.87
C SER A 552 25.70 32.41 -6.13
N ILE A 553 25.11 31.55 -6.94
CA ILE A 553 25.50 31.40 -8.35
C ILE A 553 24.81 32.54 -9.10
N GLY A 554 25.59 33.58 -9.37
CA GLY A 554 25.19 34.72 -10.18
C GLY A 554 24.98 34.28 -11.62
N VAL A 555 23.73 34.03 -11.99
CA VAL A 555 23.27 34.15 -13.37
C VAL A 555 22.69 35.56 -13.49
N GLY A 556 23.40 36.41 -14.23
CA GLY A 556 23.00 37.79 -14.49
C GLY A 556 21.68 37.84 -15.24
N VAL A 557 20.58 37.95 -14.50
CA VAL A 557 19.30 38.44 -15.01
C VAL A 557 19.21 39.92 -14.65
N GLY A 558 18.82 40.72 -15.64
CA GLY A 558 18.89 42.17 -15.63
C GLY A 558 18.40 42.84 -14.34
N ASN A 559 19.20 43.83 -13.96
CA ASN A 559 19.01 44.77 -12.86
C ASN A 559 17.62 45.44 -12.96
N GLY A 560 16.65 44.94 -12.19
CA GLY A 560 15.31 45.50 -12.02
C GLY A 560 15.00 45.69 -10.53
N GLY A 561 15.80 46.53 -9.87
CA GLY A 561 15.62 46.90 -8.46
C GLY A 561 14.32 47.69 -8.24
N GLY A 562 13.21 46.98 -8.02
CA GLY A 562 11.97 47.54 -7.51
C GLY A 562 11.85 47.26 -6.02
N MET A 563 12.31 48.21 -5.19
CA MET A 563 12.09 48.21 -3.75
C MET A 563 10.58 48.27 -3.46
N CYS A 564 9.95 47.13 -3.15
CA CYS A 564 8.59 47.08 -2.60
C CYS A 564 8.63 47.38 -1.10
N SER A 565 9.02 48.60 -0.76
CA SER A 565 8.96 49.15 0.61
C SER A 565 7.69 50.00 0.73
N GLY A 566 6.53 49.34 0.75
CA GLY A 566 5.25 49.97 0.99
C GLY A 566 4.25 48.92 1.44
N GLY A 567 3.84 48.96 2.70
CA GLY A 567 2.97 47.98 3.38
C GLY A 567 1.51 47.97 2.90
N GLY A 568 1.28 48.05 1.59
CA GLY A 568 0.02 47.67 0.98
C GLY A 568 0.06 46.18 0.67
N VAL A 569 -0.91 45.43 1.15
CA VAL A 569 -1.13 44.04 0.77
C VAL A 569 -1.23 44.02 -0.76
N ALA A 570 -0.18 43.57 -1.45
CA ALA A 570 -0.21 43.42 -2.89
C ALA A 570 -1.38 42.49 -3.21
N SER A 571 -2.33 42.96 -4.00
CA SER A 571 -3.51 42.17 -4.37
C SER A 571 -3.03 40.89 -5.05
N LEU A 572 -3.40 39.73 -4.49
CA LEU A 572 -3.11 38.43 -5.07
C LEU A 572 -3.61 38.37 -6.53
N PRO A 573 -2.88 37.71 -7.45
CA PRO A 573 -3.40 37.44 -8.77
C PRO A 573 -4.78 36.78 -8.68
N ARG A 574 -5.73 37.26 -9.48
CA ARG A 574 -7.13 36.78 -9.45
C ARG A 574 -7.23 35.26 -9.62
N GLU A 575 -6.39 34.69 -10.49
CA GLU A 575 -6.33 33.26 -10.75
C GLU A 575 -5.82 32.48 -9.52
N ALA A 576 -4.76 32.96 -8.86
CA ALA A 576 -4.24 32.36 -7.63
C ALA A 576 -5.30 32.35 -6.52
N SER A 577 -6.03 33.46 -6.36
CA SER A 577 -7.12 33.56 -5.39
C SER A 577 -8.24 32.56 -5.65
N GLY A 578 -8.62 32.34 -6.92
CA GLY A 578 -9.61 31.33 -7.30
C GLY A 578 -9.16 29.91 -6.96
N HIS A 579 -7.89 29.58 -7.22
CA HIS A 579 -7.33 28.28 -6.85
C HIS A 579 -7.30 28.05 -5.33
N LEU A 580 -6.89 29.04 -4.53
CA LEU A 580 -6.89 28.91 -3.07
C LEU A 580 -8.30 28.71 -2.50
N GLN A 581 -9.32 29.37 -3.07
CA GLN A 581 -10.71 29.17 -2.67
C GLN A 581 -11.19 27.74 -2.95
N HIS A 582 -10.85 27.18 -4.11
CA HIS A 582 -11.16 25.78 -4.43
C HIS A 582 -10.41 24.81 -3.51
N ALA A 583 -9.13 25.06 -3.21
CA ALA A 583 -8.35 24.25 -2.27
C ALA A 583 -9.02 24.21 -0.89
N MET A 584 -9.40 25.37 -0.35
CA MET A 584 -10.10 25.46 0.94
C MET A 584 -11.44 24.72 0.95
N SER A 585 -12.24 24.84 -0.12
CA SER A 585 -13.50 24.09 -0.22
C SER A 585 -13.24 22.58 -0.20
N ALA A 586 -12.31 22.11 -1.04
CA ALA A 586 -11.98 20.70 -1.15
C ALA A 586 -11.41 20.11 0.15
N TYR A 587 -10.56 20.85 0.89
CA TYR A 587 -10.09 20.41 2.21
C TYR A 587 -11.24 20.26 3.22
N ARG A 588 -12.17 21.23 3.28
CA ARG A 588 -13.32 21.14 4.19
C ARG A 588 -14.20 19.95 3.84
N ASP A 589 -14.50 19.76 2.57
CA ASP A 589 -15.29 18.63 2.08
C ASP A 589 -14.59 17.30 2.41
N ALA A 590 -13.26 17.23 2.23
CA ALA A 590 -12.47 16.06 2.61
C ALA A 590 -12.55 15.77 4.11
N MET A 591 -12.42 16.79 4.97
CA MET A 591 -12.54 16.63 6.42
C MET A 591 -13.93 16.15 6.84
N HIS A 592 -14.98 16.60 6.14
CA HIS A 592 -16.33 16.10 6.37
C HIS A 592 -16.47 14.63 5.95
N ALA A 593 -15.93 14.25 4.79
CA ALA A 593 -15.94 12.87 4.31
C ALA A 593 -15.17 11.92 5.24
N ILE A 594 -13.96 12.31 5.65
CA ILE A 594 -13.11 11.54 6.57
C ILE A 594 -13.83 11.29 7.90
N LYS A 595 -14.48 12.32 8.45
CA LYS A 595 -15.25 12.19 9.70
C LYS A 595 -16.42 11.23 9.56
N ALA A 596 -16.95 11.05 8.36
CA ALA A 596 -18.07 10.13 8.10
C ALA A 596 -17.60 8.68 7.89
N SER A 597 -16.38 8.47 7.39
CA SER A 597 -15.91 7.14 6.97
C SER A 597 -14.84 6.50 7.87
N ASP A 598 -14.18 7.28 8.75
CA ASP A 598 -13.01 6.83 9.56
C ASP A 598 -11.91 6.15 8.72
N ALA A 599 -11.85 6.43 7.41
CA ALA A 599 -11.04 5.66 6.45
C ALA A 599 -9.56 6.04 6.39
N MET A 600 -9.22 7.24 6.86
CA MET A 600 -7.95 7.87 6.56
C MET A 600 -6.96 7.74 7.73
N PRO A 601 -5.68 7.39 7.47
CA PRO A 601 -4.67 7.36 8.51
C PRO A 601 -4.57 8.69 9.27
N TYR A 602 -4.35 8.62 10.59
CA TYR A 602 -4.28 9.80 11.46
C TYR A 602 -3.26 10.83 10.96
N ALA A 603 -2.10 10.35 10.49
CA ALA A 603 -1.04 11.18 9.94
C ALA A 603 -1.51 12.03 8.75
N ASP A 604 -2.25 11.42 7.83
CA ASP A 604 -2.73 12.06 6.61
C ASP A 604 -3.81 13.10 6.92
N GLN A 605 -4.65 12.83 7.92
CA GLN A 605 -5.61 13.83 8.42
C GLN A 605 -4.90 15.07 8.98
N CYS A 606 -3.83 14.89 9.75
CA CYS A 606 -3.03 16.00 10.27
C CYS A 606 -2.34 16.79 9.14
N SER A 607 -1.75 16.09 8.17
CA SER A 607 -1.15 16.71 6.98
C SER A 607 -2.16 17.53 6.18
N ALA A 608 -3.37 17.00 5.98
CA ALA A 608 -4.44 17.70 5.30
C ALA A 608 -4.92 18.95 6.06
N LEU A 609 -5.06 18.86 7.38
CA LEU A 609 -5.36 20.00 8.24
C LEU A 609 -4.26 21.06 8.15
N TYR A 610 -2.99 20.65 8.15
CA TYR A 610 -1.86 21.58 8.01
C TYR A 610 -1.91 22.33 6.67
N ASN A 611 -2.10 21.61 5.56
CA ASN A 611 -2.21 22.24 4.24
C ASN A 611 -3.43 23.15 4.12
N MET A 612 -4.56 22.78 4.77
CA MET A 612 -5.73 23.65 4.89
C MET A 612 -5.38 24.94 5.65
N ALA A 613 -4.60 24.86 6.73
CA ALA A 613 -4.15 26.03 7.46
C ALA A 613 -3.25 26.94 6.59
N CYS A 614 -2.37 26.36 5.77
CA CYS A 614 -1.55 27.10 4.80
C CYS A 614 -2.43 27.82 3.77
N ALA A 615 -3.37 27.11 3.14
CA ALA A 615 -4.30 27.70 2.19
C ALA A 615 -5.12 28.83 2.81
N ALA A 616 -5.62 28.65 4.05
CA ALA A 616 -6.35 29.67 4.79
C ALA A 616 -5.49 30.91 5.06
N ALA A 617 -4.23 30.74 5.47
CA ALA A 617 -3.31 31.84 5.71
C ALA A 617 -3.04 32.64 4.44
N LEU A 618 -2.80 31.96 3.31
CA LEU A 618 -2.55 32.59 2.01
C LEU A 618 -3.74 33.40 1.48
N VAL A 619 -4.99 33.00 1.79
CA VAL A 619 -6.20 33.77 1.45
C VAL A 619 -6.48 34.91 2.44
N GLY A 620 -5.74 34.97 3.55
CA GLY A 620 -5.97 35.94 4.63
C GLY A 620 -7.06 35.55 5.62
N LEU A 621 -7.50 34.29 5.63
CA LEU A 621 -8.43 33.71 6.61
C LEU A 621 -7.68 33.34 7.90
N LEU A 622 -7.07 34.34 8.55
CA LEU A 622 -6.13 34.13 9.65
C LEU A 622 -6.74 33.45 10.88
N ALA A 623 -8.03 33.67 11.15
CA ALA A 623 -8.73 33.03 12.27
C ALA A 623 -8.87 31.51 12.06
N GLU A 624 -9.25 31.10 10.85
CA GLU A 624 -9.39 29.68 10.50
C GLU A 624 -8.03 28.97 10.48
N SER A 625 -7.01 29.62 9.90
CA SER A 625 -5.63 29.12 9.94
C SER A 625 -5.15 28.90 11.39
N ALA A 626 -5.32 29.90 12.26
CA ALA A 626 -4.94 29.79 13.66
C ALA A 626 -5.71 28.70 14.41
N GLU A 627 -7.02 28.56 14.17
CA GLU A 627 -7.85 27.51 14.78
C GLU A 627 -7.33 26.11 14.44
N VAL A 628 -6.99 25.87 13.17
CA VAL A 628 -6.48 24.57 12.71
C VAL A 628 -5.10 24.28 13.30
N LEU A 629 -4.19 25.25 13.30
CA LEU A 629 -2.86 25.09 13.89
C LEU A 629 -2.94 24.85 15.40
N THR A 630 -3.85 25.51 16.11
CA THR A 630 -4.13 25.24 17.54
C THR A 630 -4.58 23.80 17.76
N ARG A 631 -5.40 23.23 16.87
CA ARG A 631 -5.80 21.82 16.97
C ARG A 631 -4.62 20.88 16.77
N LEU A 632 -3.78 21.13 15.77
CA LEU A 632 -2.57 20.33 15.50
C LEU A 632 -1.55 20.44 16.64
N ALA A 633 -1.41 21.62 17.24
CA ALA A 633 -0.59 21.85 18.43
C ALA A 633 -1.10 21.04 19.63
N ALA A 634 -2.43 21.05 19.88
CA ALA A 634 -3.03 20.37 21.03
C ALA A 634 -2.81 18.84 21.03
N ILE A 635 -2.66 18.23 19.85
CA ILE A 635 -2.37 16.79 19.71
C ILE A 635 -0.86 16.47 19.64
N GLY A 636 0.00 17.50 19.75
CA GLY A 636 1.45 17.38 19.69
C GLY A 636 2.00 17.04 18.29
N TRP A 637 1.23 17.28 17.23
CA TRP A 637 1.67 17.02 15.86
C TRP A 637 2.48 18.18 15.27
N LEU A 638 2.31 19.39 15.79
CA LEU A 638 2.93 20.59 15.27
C LEU A 638 4.00 21.14 16.23
N SER A 639 5.17 21.48 15.70
CA SER A 639 6.24 22.15 16.44
C SER A 639 6.28 23.67 16.18
N VAL A 640 6.86 24.41 17.12
CA VAL A 640 7.09 25.87 16.96
C VAL A 640 7.94 26.17 15.72
N ALA A 641 8.97 25.36 15.47
CA ALA A 641 9.91 25.56 14.37
C ALA A 641 9.22 25.44 13.00
N GLU A 642 8.29 24.50 12.84
CA GLU A 642 7.54 24.33 11.59
C GLU A 642 6.70 25.57 11.26
N VAL A 643 5.96 26.10 12.23
CA VAL A 643 5.13 27.31 12.01
C VAL A 643 6.00 28.55 11.79
N GLN A 644 7.15 28.63 12.45
CA GLN A 644 8.08 29.75 12.31
C GLN A 644 8.77 29.79 10.95
N ASN A 645 9.12 28.63 10.40
CA ASN A 645 9.92 28.52 9.18
C ASN A 645 9.06 28.43 7.91
N ASP A 646 7.77 28.08 8.03
CA ASP A 646 6.89 28.00 6.86
C ASP A 646 6.52 29.40 6.33
N GLU A 647 6.83 29.67 5.07
CA GLU A 647 6.60 30.98 4.47
C GLU A 647 5.11 31.27 4.23
N ASP A 648 4.27 30.23 4.13
CA ASP A 648 2.82 30.39 3.96
C ASP A 648 2.17 31.06 5.17
N PHE A 649 2.79 30.96 6.35
CA PHE A 649 2.34 31.61 7.59
C PHE A 649 2.92 33.01 7.81
N ARG A 650 3.65 33.61 6.87
CA ARG A 650 4.24 34.94 7.04
C ARG A 650 3.20 36.00 7.44
N ILE A 651 2.00 35.96 6.85
CA ILE A 651 0.91 36.90 7.18
C ILE A 651 0.37 36.62 8.60
N LEU A 652 0.21 35.34 8.96
CA LEU A 652 -0.24 34.95 10.29
C LEU A 652 0.74 35.42 11.37
N ARG A 653 2.06 35.34 11.14
CA ARG A 653 3.10 35.80 12.08
C ARG A 653 2.97 37.27 12.50
N GLN A 654 2.30 38.10 11.69
CA GLN A 654 2.07 39.51 11.98
C GLN A 654 0.77 39.76 12.76
N SER A 655 -0.05 38.73 12.96
CA SER A 655 -1.33 38.79 13.66
C SER A 655 -1.18 38.52 15.16
N PRO A 656 -1.99 39.16 16.03
CA PRO A 656 -2.07 38.81 17.45
C PRO A 656 -2.40 37.33 17.72
N LEU A 657 -3.10 36.67 16.79
CA LEU A 657 -3.43 35.24 16.89
C LEU A 657 -2.19 34.35 16.94
N TYR A 658 -1.09 34.77 16.30
CA TYR A 658 0.15 34.01 16.30
C TYR A 658 0.81 33.95 17.68
N ALA A 659 0.77 35.05 18.45
CA ALA A 659 1.28 35.04 19.81
C ALA A 659 0.49 34.09 20.73
N ALA A 660 -0.83 34.02 20.53
CA ALA A 660 -1.68 33.06 21.24
C ALA A 660 -1.35 31.60 20.86
N LEU A 661 -1.15 31.32 19.57
CA LEU A 661 -0.73 30.02 19.06
C LEU A 661 0.64 29.59 19.65
N LEU A 662 1.64 30.49 19.64
CA LEU A 662 2.94 30.21 20.23
C LEU A 662 2.84 29.90 21.72
N THR A 663 1.96 30.58 22.46
CA THR A 663 1.77 30.32 23.90
C THR A 663 1.27 28.89 24.14
N GLN A 664 0.40 28.38 23.27
CA GLN A 664 -0.10 27.00 23.35
C GLN A 664 0.96 25.96 22.96
N LEU A 665 1.83 26.26 22.01
CA LEU A 665 2.90 25.36 21.56
C LEU A 665 4.07 25.20 22.56
N HIS A 666 4.17 26.06 23.58
CA HIS A 666 5.20 25.96 24.64
C HIS A 666 4.72 25.21 25.90
N VAL A 667 3.47 24.73 25.90
CA VAL A 667 2.89 23.89 26.96
C VAL A 667 3.04 22.43 26.57
#